data_AF-A0A7T5EVA4-F1
#
_entry.id   AF-A0A7T5EVA4-F1
#
_cell.length_a   1.000
_cell.length_b   1.000
_cell.length_c   1.000
_cell.angle_alpha   90.00
_cell.angle_beta   90.00
_cell.angle_gamma   90.00
#
_symmetry.space_group_name_H-M   'P 1'
#
loop_
_entity.id
_entity.type
_entity.pdbx_description
1 polymer ?
#
loop_
_entity_poly.entity_id
_entity_poly.type
_entity_poly.pdbx_seq_one_letter_code
_entity_poly.pdbx_strand_id
1 'polypeptide(L)'
;MKNNSFSSTRVKLPRGWKYILGIIVLVVIVNVAFNRFYEVRLHGALGYGSVYTKQMVFELLTRYIGAVIYAGLAMLAIRPLERMLPKAFAVLLRIPALFLGWVIGYGMWSLNPTTWYLFFMGKSFGKVDPLFHIDLSFYVYRLDPVLSILGRIAATFILFAAVRAFIFLIYIARHRIAISAENLTAETGRQGRFLLWSAAVLFALLTVIAVVLRYRLALVTGPGSFLFGPGFVTAKLTAPIFSWLHIAALALIAVTFAILALRPHSVFTVQDGFVSTSVRAWKRPLQAIGLLISVSILTGATGALVNGLYVHPNQNTVELPYIKRTIDATRWALGINNVKAKTFTPSDTLSAKEVKRDQNALENVRVNDQGQTTSIYNQLQSFKSYFDFPATSVDRYGGKEVYISAREMDVSKLPVQTWVNKTLVYTHGYGVAASPVNHFDVNGLPQMWAKNTPQATQSPIPKVTQPNIYFGLMNNNVIAPSKQPEFDYPVASADHTSHYKGGYGLPIRGNRLFLAVEEGSLKFYTSSQFTNKSQWLFDRNIYTRVKDIAPFLSYDNDAYPFIGADGHIKWMLDAYTESASIPYAQNKLQTAYIRNSVKVVMDAYTGKVTFYVVNKQDPIIRSLMAIYPHVFTTKIPAYVRAHFRYPKDLFQAQAQALTRYHMTNPAAFYNQEDLWSMANQIYNQNQTKPRPPVYQMIRMPDQNKPQFVLSALFTPANKDNLNGWLIADNEPGDYGTLSLYQFPQSKLIFGPMQAENQIDSDPVISSQLTLWNQQGSHVIRGDLLLIPVGNSILYVEPVYLVANRSNSLPQLERVIVEYNKHVYINHSLGAAVQDLLKGNSTKSQSGGSSGGTSGQQGAGGSSAGTGSTGAGSTGTGAVPGTISENAKKANQLFQQYRKDTASGNYQAAGKDLTQLGQLLSQMQNQTNSQGAATGGGSAKTGNSTGGSSNTTGGHSGNSTTNSSGK
;
A
#
# COMPACT_ATOMS: atom_id res chain seq x y z
N MET A 1 -11.69 79.79 15.69
CA MET A 1 -11.81 79.44 14.26
C MET A 1 -12.02 77.93 14.12
N LYS A 2 -13.17 77.55 13.53
CA LYS A 2 -13.62 76.23 13.00
C LYS A 2 -13.29 74.93 13.77
N ASN A 3 -14.24 74.55 14.63
CA ASN A 3 -14.58 73.16 14.96
C ASN A 3 -15.13 72.46 13.71
N ASN A 4 -14.43 71.46 13.16
CA ASN A 4 -15.00 70.51 12.21
C ASN A 4 -15.50 69.28 12.97
N SER A 5 -16.81 69.24 13.22
CA SER A 5 -17.52 68.05 13.69
C SER A 5 -17.56 66.99 12.58
N PHE A 6 -16.85 65.88 12.76
CA PHE A 6 -17.08 64.69 11.95
C PHE A 6 -18.47 64.14 12.27
N SER A 7 -19.44 64.44 11.40
CA SER A 7 -20.77 63.83 11.45
C SER A 7 -20.64 62.33 11.26
N SER A 8 -21.26 61.54 12.14
CA SER A 8 -21.34 60.09 12.01
C SER A 8 -22.27 59.75 10.83
N THR A 9 -21.71 59.62 9.63
CA THR A 9 -22.40 58.95 8.53
C THR A 9 -22.60 57.49 8.95
N ARG A 10 -23.82 57.16 9.41
CA ARG A 10 -24.25 55.77 9.55
C ARG A 10 -24.14 55.15 8.18
N VAL A 11 -23.11 54.34 7.94
CA VAL A 11 -23.05 53.44 6.79
C VAL A 11 -24.27 52.53 6.90
N LYS A 12 -25.34 52.87 6.18
CA LYS A 12 -26.55 52.05 6.09
C LYS A 12 -26.18 50.86 5.21
N LEU A 13 -25.78 49.76 5.84
CA LEU A 13 -25.74 48.46 5.18
C LEU A 13 -27.09 48.26 4.45
N PRO A 14 -27.09 47.90 3.16
CA PRO A 14 -28.33 47.70 2.41
C PRO A 14 -29.19 46.66 3.12
N ARG A 15 -30.48 46.98 3.31
CA ARG A 15 -31.43 46.12 4.05
C ARG A 15 -31.50 44.68 3.52
N GLY A 16 -31.15 44.46 2.25
CA GLY A 16 -31.11 43.16 1.58
C GLY A 16 -30.02 42.18 2.03
N TRP A 17 -28.87 42.66 2.52
CA TRP A 17 -27.72 41.80 2.83
C TRP A 17 -28.01 40.75 3.92
N LYS A 18 -28.81 41.11 4.93
CA LYS A 18 -29.19 40.19 6.01
C LYS A 18 -30.03 39.03 5.51
N TYR A 19 -30.89 39.27 4.52
CA TYR A 19 -31.70 38.23 3.89
C TYR A 19 -30.85 37.32 3.02
N ILE A 20 -29.94 37.89 2.23
CA ILE A 20 -28.99 37.10 1.41
C ILE A 20 -28.13 36.19 2.30
N LEU A 21 -27.55 36.73 3.39
CA LEU A 21 -26.77 35.96 4.33
C LEU A 21 -27.60 34.88 5.03
N GLY A 22 -28.83 35.21 5.45
CA GLY A 22 -29.76 34.25 6.04
C GLY A 22 -30.11 33.10 5.08
N ILE A 23 -30.32 33.41 3.80
CA ILE A 23 -30.57 32.41 2.76
C ILE A 23 -29.34 31.52 2.55
N ILE A 24 -28.13 32.09 2.46
CA ILE A 24 -26.89 31.31 2.31
C ILE A 24 -26.71 30.34 3.48
N VAL A 25 -26.87 30.83 4.72
CA VAL A 25 -26.76 29.99 5.92
C VAL A 25 -27.81 28.88 5.93
N LEU A 26 -29.05 29.22 5.58
CA LEU A 26 -30.13 28.24 5.48
C LEU A 26 -29.82 27.16 4.42
N VAL A 27 -29.34 27.56 3.24
CA VAL A 27 -28.94 26.64 2.17
C VAL A 27 -27.82 25.71 2.63
N VAL A 28 -26.81 26.24 3.33
CA VAL A 28 -25.71 25.41 3.88
C VAL A 28 -26.23 24.43 4.92
N ILE A 29 -27.08 24.86 5.85
CA ILE A 29 -27.67 23.98 6.88
C ILE A 29 -28.52 22.89 6.24
N VAL A 30 -29.38 23.26 5.28
CA VAL A 30 -30.23 22.32 4.56
C VAL A 30 -29.37 21.33 3.78
N ASN A 31 -28.33 21.78 3.10
CA ASN A 31 -27.42 20.90 2.35
C ASN A 31 -26.70 19.90 3.29
N VAL A 32 -26.16 20.37 4.41
CA VAL A 32 -25.50 19.50 5.39
C VAL A 32 -26.49 18.50 5.99
N ALA A 33 -27.69 18.94 6.37
CA ALA A 33 -28.71 18.05 6.90
C ALA A 33 -29.13 17.01 5.85
N PHE A 34 -29.35 17.44 4.61
CA PHE A 34 -29.73 16.59 3.49
C PHE A 34 -28.70 15.49 3.25
N ASN A 35 -27.42 15.86 3.11
CA ASN A 35 -26.34 14.89 2.93
C ASN A 35 -26.27 13.91 4.12
N ARG A 36 -26.36 14.39 5.36
CA ARG A 36 -26.35 13.49 6.54
C ARG A 36 -27.54 12.52 6.55
N PHE A 37 -28.73 12.97 6.18
CA PHE A 37 -29.89 12.08 6.07
C PHE A 37 -29.72 11.05 4.94
N TYR A 38 -29.14 11.45 3.82
CA TYR A 38 -28.83 10.53 2.72
C TYR A 38 -27.85 9.44 3.17
N GLU A 39 -26.76 9.82 3.82
CA GLU A 39 -25.76 8.88 4.37
C GLU A 39 -26.37 7.90 5.37
N VAL A 40 -27.25 8.37 6.28
CA VAL A 40 -27.97 7.47 7.20
C VAL A 40 -28.76 6.41 6.43
N ARG A 41 -29.39 6.80 5.31
CA ARG A 41 -30.16 5.86 4.48
C ARG A 41 -29.27 4.89 3.70
N LEU A 42 -28.14 5.35 3.17
CA LEU A 42 -27.15 4.48 2.52
C LEU A 42 -26.63 3.43 3.50
N HIS A 43 -26.08 3.84 4.64
CA HIS A 43 -25.57 2.91 5.64
C HIS A 43 -26.67 2.02 6.23
N GLY A 44 -27.90 2.52 6.33
CA GLY A 44 -29.09 1.73 6.65
C GLY A 44 -29.33 0.60 5.65
N ALA A 45 -29.24 0.88 4.35
CA ALA A 45 -29.38 -0.12 3.28
C ALA A 45 -28.26 -1.17 3.29
N LEU A 46 -27.05 -0.80 3.71
CA LEU A 46 -25.93 -1.73 3.92
C LEU A 46 -26.12 -2.67 5.12
N GLY A 47 -27.13 -2.42 5.97
CA GLY A 47 -27.39 -3.20 7.19
C GLY A 47 -26.54 -2.78 8.40
N TYR A 48 -25.80 -1.67 8.29
CA TYR A 48 -24.88 -1.19 9.34
C TYR A 48 -25.13 0.26 9.75
N GLY A 49 -26.36 0.77 9.55
CA GLY A 49 -26.77 2.12 9.93
C GLY A 49 -26.50 2.45 11.40
N SER A 50 -26.48 1.46 12.31
CA SER A 50 -26.10 1.66 13.71
C SER A 50 -24.64 2.09 13.91
N VAL A 51 -23.72 1.62 13.06
CA VAL A 51 -22.30 2.00 13.10
C VAL A 51 -22.16 3.46 12.70
N TYR A 52 -22.71 3.82 11.54
CA TYR A 52 -22.66 5.18 11.04
C TYR A 52 -23.35 6.17 11.97
N THR A 53 -24.59 5.90 12.40
CA THR A 53 -25.32 6.79 13.31
C THR A 53 -24.59 7.00 14.63
N LYS A 54 -23.99 5.95 15.20
CA LYS A 54 -23.17 6.05 16.42
C LYS A 54 -21.92 6.91 16.22
N GLN A 55 -21.25 6.82 15.07
CA GLN A 55 -20.11 7.67 14.73
C GLN A 55 -20.52 9.12 14.47
N MET A 56 -21.56 9.32 13.65
CA MET A 56 -22.10 10.62 13.29
C MET A 56 -22.60 11.39 14.52
N VAL A 57 -23.35 10.74 15.41
CA VAL A 57 -23.87 11.38 16.64
C VAL A 57 -22.71 11.85 17.52
N PHE A 58 -21.69 11.01 17.74
CA PHE A 58 -20.51 11.41 18.52
C PHE A 58 -19.78 12.60 17.87
N GLU A 59 -19.50 12.52 16.57
CA GLU A 59 -18.83 13.58 15.82
C GLU A 59 -19.59 14.91 15.91
N LEU A 60 -20.91 14.88 15.66
CA LEU A 60 -21.74 16.08 15.73
C LEU A 60 -21.81 16.63 17.15
N LEU A 61 -22.02 15.78 18.17
CA LEU A 61 -22.07 16.22 19.56
C LEU A 61 -20.77 16.93 19.97
N THR A 62 -19.61 16.35 19.69
CA THR A 62 -18.33 16.98 20.08
C THR A 62 -18.12 18.29 19.33
N ARG A 63 -18.43 18.34 18.03
CA ARG A 63 -18.33 19.57 17.22
C ARG A 63 -19.25 20.67 17.76
N TYR A 64 -20.53 20.40 18.00
CA TYR A 64 -21.48 21.40 18.48
C TYR A 64 -21.18 21.86 19.90
N ILE A 65 -20.79 20.95 20.80
CA ILE A 65 -20.35 21.30 22.16
C ILE A 65 -19.14 22.24 22.09
N GLY A 66 -18.12 21.89 21.29
CA GLY A 66 -16.95 22.75 21.09
C GLY A 66 -17.32 24.12 20.50
N ALA A 67 -18.24 24.14 19.54
CA ALA A 67 -18.71 25.36 18.92
C ALA A 67 -19.42 26.30 19.91
N VAL A 68 -20.26 25.76 20.80
CA VAL A 68 -20.91 26.53 21.87
C VAL A 68 -19.89 27.05 22.89
N ILE A 69 -18.96 26.20 23.32
CA ILE A 69 -17.89 26.58 24.26
C ILE A 69 -17.08 27.76 23.67
N TYR A 70 -16.68 27.68 22.41
CA TYR A 70 -15.84 28.71 21.80
C TYR A 70 -16.60 29.97 21.44
N ALA A 71 -17.89 29.89 21.10
CA ALA A 71 -18.73 31.07 20.99
C ALA A 71 -18.79 31.82 22.35
N GLY A 72 -18.95 31.06 23.44
CA GLY A 72 -18.86 31.60 24.81
C GLY A 72 -17.50 32.22 25.12
N LEU A 73 -16.40 31.50 24.83
CA LEU A 73 -15.03 32.01 25.02
C LEU A 73 -14.76 33.25 24.17
N ALA A 74 -15.22 33.32 22.92
CA ALA A 74 -15.07 34.49 22.06
C ALA A 74 -15.79 35.71 22.66
N MET A 75 -17.00 35.53 23.18
CA MET A 75 -17.72 36.57 23.92
C MET A 75 -16.94 37.02 25.16
N LEU A 76 -16.41 36.07 25.94
CA LEU A 76 -15.54 36.40 27.06
C LEU A 76 -14.28 37.15 26.59
N ALA A 77 -13.73 36.84 25.43
CA ALA A 77 -12.53 37.46 24.89
C ALA A 77 -12.76 38.93 24.56
N ILE A 78 -13.88 39.26 23.91
CA ILE A 78 -14.19 40.62 23.44
C ILE A 78 -14.77 41.56 24.50
N ARG A 79 -15.21 41.05 25.66
CA ARG A 79 -15.80 41.84 26.75
C ARG A 79 -15.05 43.14 27.10
N PRO A 80 -13.70 43.18 27.16
CA PRO A 80 -12.98 44.42 27.42
C PRO A 80 -13.14 45.44 26.29
N LEU A 81 -13.11 44.98 25.04
CA LEU A 81 -13.30 45.82 23.86
C LEU A 81 -14.72 46.40 23.80
N GLU A 82 -15.73 45.64 24.23
CA GLU A 82 -17.11 46.14 24.34
C GLU A 82 -17.25 47.32 25.30
N ARG A 83 -16.48 47.33 26.40
CA ARG A 83 -16.49 48.46 27.35
C ARG A 83 -15.87 49.71 26.76
N MET A 84 -15.03 49.58 25.74
CA MET A 84 -14.37 50.70 25.08
C MET A 84 -15.25 51.31 23.98
N LEU A 85 -16.00 50.50 23.25
CA LEU A 85 -16.78 50.94 22.09
C LEU A 85 -18.12 51.54 22.52
N PRO A 86 -18.69 52.50 21.76
CA PRO A 86 -20.08 52.91 21.94
C PRO A 86 -21.01 51.68 21.90
N LYS A 87 -22.07 51.66 22.71
CA LYS A 87 -22.98 50.51 22.84
C LYS A 87 -23.44 49.93 21.48
N ALA A 88 -23.70 50.79 20.51
CA ALA A 88 -24.11 50.39 19.15
C ALA A 88 -23.03 49.57 18.41
N PHE A 89 -21.75 49.96 18.51
CA PHE A 89 -20.62 49.24 17.91
C PHE A 89 -20.27 47.97 18.68
N ALA A 90 -20.34 48.00 20.02
CA ALA A 90 -20.13 46.82 20.86
C ALA A 90 -21.13 45.70 20.52
N VAL A 91 -22.41 46.04 20.34
CA VAL A 91 -23.45 45.09 19.91
C VAL A 91 -23.17 44.51 18.53
N LEU A 92 -22.65 45.34 17.60
CA LEU A 92 -22.32 44.90 16.24
C LEU A 92 -21.13 43.91 16.22
N LEU A 93 -20.18 44.04 17.15
CA LEU A 93 -19.00 43.15 17.26
C LEU A 93 -19.34 41.74 17.81
N ARG A 94 -20.42 41.60 18.58
CA ARG A 94 -20.82 40.30 19.17
C ARG A 94 -21.13 39.25 18.13
N ILE A 95 -21.80 39.63 17.05
CA ILE A 95 -22.22 38.71 15.99
C ILE A 95 -21.00 38.06 15.29
N PRO A 96 -20.02 38.81 14.75
CA PRO A 96 -18.84 38.20 14.15
C PRO A 96 -17.98 37.43 15.16
N ALA A 97 -17.91 37.87 16.42
CA ALA A 97 -17.17 37.13 17.46
C ALA A 97 -17.82 35.80 17.81
N LEU A 98 -19.16 35.77 17.97
CA LEU A 98 -19.93 34.54 18.18
C LEU A 98 -19.77 33.59 17.00
N PHE A 99 -19.92 34.11 15.77
CA PHE A 99 -19.79 33.31 14.56
C PHE A 99 -18.37 32.74 14.43
N LEU A 100 -17.34 33.56 14.62
CA LEU A 100 -15.95 33.11 14.53
C LEU A 100 -15.62 32.09 15.63
N GLY A 101 -16.05 32.34 16.87
CA GLY A 101 -15.92 31.37 17.96
C GLY A 101 -16.62 30.06 17.65
N TRP A 102 -17.85 30.11 17.15
CA TRP A 102 -18.61 28.92 16.74
C TRP A 102 -17.88 28.12 15.65
N VAL A 103 -17.40 28.78 14.58
CA VAL A 103 -16.66 28.12 13.48
C VAL A 103 -15.36 27.49 13.98
N ILE A 104 -14.58 28.20 14.80
CA ILE A 104 -13.34 27.69 15.38
C ILE A 104 -13.64 26.47 16.26
N GLY A 105 -14.62 26.57 17.16
CA GLY A 105 -14.99 25.46 18.04
C GLY A 105 -15.51 24.24 17.29
N TYR A 106 -16.33 24.45 16.26
CA TYR A 106 -16.86 23.39 15.39
C TYR A 106 -15.74 22.60 14.68
N GLY A 107 -14.70 23.30 14.21
CA GLY A 107 -13.51 22.65 13.62
C GLY A 107 -12.60 22.01 14.67
N MET A 108 -12.27 22.77 15.72
CA MET A 108 -11.34 22.34 16.78
C MET A 108 -11.87 21.18 17.62
N TRP A 109 -13.16 20.85 17.59
CA TRP A 109 -13.73 19.72 18.34
C TRP A 109 -14.30 18.63 17.44
N SER A 110 -13.83 18.56 16.19
CA SER A 110 -14.00 17.38 15.34
C SER A 110 -13.10 16.25 15.84
N LEU A 111 -13.65 15.41 16.72
CA LEU A 111 -12.96 14.25 17.32
C LEU A 111 -13.29 12.98 16.53
N ASN A 112 -12.30 12.10 16.31
CA ASN A 112 -12.51 10.82 15.64
C ASN A 112 -13.29 9.86 16.56
N PRO A 113 -14.53 9.44 16.22
CA PRO A 113 -15.35 8.63 17.12
C PRO A 113 -14.71 7.29 17.47
N THR A 114 -14.18 6.56 16.50
CA THR A 114 -13.56 5.24 16.71
C THR A 114 -12.39 5.32 17.68
N THR A 115 -11.51 6.32 17.52
CA THR A 115 -10.38 6.54 18.43
C THR A 115 -10.85 6.74 19.87
N TRP A 116 -11.91 7.52 20.09
CA TRP A 116 -12.46 7.76 21.43
C TRP A 116 -13.25 6.56 21.98
N TYR A 117 -13.94 5.80 21.14
CA TYR A 117 -14.54 4.54 21.58
C TYR A 117 -13.48 3.53 22.04
N LEU A 118 -12.37 3.43 21.30
CA LEU A 118 -11.21 2.62 21.72
C LEU A 118 -10.55 3.15 23.00
N PHE A 119 -10.49 4.47 23.18
CA PHE A 119 -9.98 5.09 24.42
C PHE A 119 -10.73 4.57 25.67
N PHE A 120 -12.07 4.52 25.61
CA PHE A 120 -12.92 4.10 26.73
C PHE A 120 -13.10 2.58 26.83
N MET A 121 -13.22 1.88 25.71
CA MET A 121 -13.60 0.46 25.66
C MET A 121 -12.45 -0.49 25.29
N GLY A 122 -11.24 0.04 25.07
CA GLY A 122 -10.05 -0.70 24.69
C GLY A 122 -9.70 -1.81 25.68
N LYS A 123 -9.32 -2.97 25.14
CA LYS A 123 -8.89 -4.15 25.91
C LYS A 123 -7.37 -4.17 26.08
N SER A 124 -6.90 -4.70 27.21
CA SER A 124 -5.47 -4.85 27.47
C SER A 124 -4.80 -5.77 26.45
N PHE A 125 -3.55 -5.45 26.12
CA PHE A 125 -2.70 -6.30 25.28
C PHE A 125 -2.03 -7.43 26.06
N GLY A 126 -2.07 -7.39 27.40
CA GLY A 126 -1.40 -8.37 28.27
C GLY A 126 0.13 -8.27 28.22
N LYS A 127 0.66 -7.15 27.71
CA LYS A 127 2.09 -6.85 27.66
C LYS A 127 2.31 -5.43 28.13
N VAL A 128 3.43 -5.22 28.82
CA VAL A 128 3.82 -3.92 29.36
C VAL A 128 5.13 -3.44 28.73
N ASP A 129 5.29 -2.14 28.63
CA ASP A 129 6.53 -1.54 28.15
C ASP A 129 7.65 -1.68 29.23
N PRO A 130 8.89 -2.04 28.85
CA PRO A 130 9.98 -2.22 29.83
C PRO A 130 10.52 -0.96 30.52
N LEU A 131 10.10 0.26 30.16
CA LEU A 131 10.65 1.50 30.73
C LEU A 131 9.70 2.09 31.79
N PHE A 132 8.42 2.18 31.47
CA PHE A 132 7.38 2.77 32.31
C PHE A 132 6.44 1.72 32.92
N HIS A 133 6.55 0.45 32.53
CA HIS A 133 5.71 -0.66 33.02
C HIS A 133 4.21 -0.47 32.79
N ILE A 134 3.84 0.20 31.70
CA ILE A 134 2.45 0.46 31.32
C ILE A 134 2.02 -0.53 30.24
N ASP A 135 0.78 -1.03 30.34
CA ASP A 135 0.20 -1.91 29.33
C ASP A 135 0.18 -1.23 27.94
N LEU A 136 0.47 -2.01 26.88
CA LEU A 136 0.54 -1.47 25.52
C LEU A 136 -0.77 -0.82 25.05
N SER A 137 -1.93 -1.18 25.63
CA SER A 137 -3.22 -0.52 25.37
C SER A 137 -3.21 0.97 25.69
N PHE A 138 -2.38 1.45 26.61
CA PHE A 138 -2.22 2.88 26.86
C PHE A 138 -1.62 3.59 25.64
N TYR A 139 -0.58 3.02 25.04
CA TYR A 139 0.09 3.60 23.87
C TYR A 139 -0.81 3.54 22.62
N VAL A 140 -1.54 2.44 22.45
CA VAL A 140 -2.40 2.22 21.29
C VAL A 140 -3.71 3.03 21.36
N TYR A 141 -4.35 3.12 22.54
CA TYR A 141 -5.69 3.71 22.65
C TYR A 141 -5.76 5.04 23.41
N ARG A 142 -4.78 5.37 24.25
CA ARG A 142 -4.92 6.47 25.22
C ARG A 142 -3.94 7.62 25.05
N LEU A 143 -2.70 7.33 24.70
CA LEU A 143 -1.64 8.33 24.65
C LEU A 143 -1.97 9.48 23.68
N ASP A 144 -2.24 9.16 22.42
CA ASP A 144 -2.50 10.18 21.40
C ASP A 144 -3.82 10.94 21.60
N PRO A 145 -4.94 10.29 22.00
CA PRO A 145 -6.16 11.02 22.32
C PRO A 145 -5.99 12.03 23.47
N VAL A 146 -5.25 11.65 24.52
CA VAL A 146 -4.95 12.55 25.65
C VAL A 146 -4.06 13.70 25.20
N LEU A 147 -3.01 13.43 24.43
CA LEU A 147 -2.15 14.50 23.91
C LEU A 147 -2.91 15.42 22.94
N SER A 148 -3.79 14.88 22.11
CA SER A 148 -4.62 15.66 21.19
C SER A 148 -5.56 16.61 21.94
N ILE A 149 -6.22 16.15 23.00
CA ILE A 149 -7.15 17.01 23.76
C ILE A 149 -6.39 18.07 24.56
N LEU A 150 -5.29 17.70 25.22
CA LEU A 150 -4.47 18.66 25.96
C LEU A 150 -3.86 19.72 25.03
N GLY A 151 -3.39 19.30 23.84
CA GLY A 151 -2.87 20.21 22.81
C GLY A 151 -3.94 21.17 22.29
N ARG A 152 -5.18 20.70 22.07
CA ARG A 152 -6.32 21.57 21.68
C ARG A 152 -6.65 22.57 22.78
N ILE A 153 -6.67 22.14 24.05
CA ILE A 153 -6.87 23.04 25.20
C ILE A 153 -5.76 24.09 25.26
N ALA A 154 -4.49 23.70 25.07
CA ALA A 154 -3.36 24.64 25.07
C ALA A 154 -3.45 25.65 23.93
N ALA A 155 -3.76 25.20 22.71
CA ALA A 155 -4.00 26.09 21.57
C ALA A 155 -5.15 27.08 21.83
N THR A 156 -6.19 26.63 22.53
CA THR A 156 -7.32 27.49 22.96
C THR A 156 -6.87 28.59 23.90
N PHE A 157 -6.09 28.24 24.94
CA PHE A 157 -5.56 29.22 25.88
C PHE A 157 -4.61 30.20 25.20
N ILE A 158 -3.76 29.74 24.28
CA ILE A 158 -2.87 30.61 23.50
C ILE A 158 -3.69 31.59 22.66
N LEU A 159 -4.67 31.11 21.91
CA LEU A 159 -5.54 31.95 21.10
C LEU A 159 -6.30 32.97 21.96
N PHE A 160 -6.87 32.52 23.08
CA PHE A 160 -7.62 33.38 24.00
C PHE A 160 -6.73 34.45 24.63
N ALA A 161 -5.52 34.09 25.05
CA ALA A 161 -4.52 35.03 25.56
C ALA A 161 -4.07 36.02 24.49
N ALA A 162 -3.84 35.57 23.25
CA ALA A 162 -3.43 36.42 22.14
C ALA A 162 -4.51 37.46 21.79
N VAL A 163 -5.78 37.06 21.70
CA VAL A 163 -6.90 37.98 21.47
C VAL A 163 -7.00 39.00 22.60
N ARG A 164 -6.86 38.56 23.86
CA ARG A 164 -6.89 39.46 25.03
C ARG A 164 -5.71 40.42 25.07
N ALA A 165 -4.51 39.96 24.71
CA ALA A 165 -3.32 40.79 24.60
C ALA A 165 -3.50 41.84 23.49
N PHE A 166 -4.02 41.45 22.33
CA PHE A 166 -4.29 42.36 21.22
C PHE A 166 -5.31 43.44 21.59
N ILE A 167 -6.42 43.06 22.25
CA ILE A 167 -7.40 44.02 22.78
C ILE A 167 -6.75 44.97 23.79
N PHE A 168 -5.88 44.45 24.66
CA PHE A 168 -5.17 45.27 25.63
C PHE A 168 -4.20 46.27 24.96
N LEU A 169 -3.51 45.88 23.89
CA LEU A 169 -2.68 46.79 23.09
C LEU A 169 -3.51 47.90 22.46
N ILE A 170 -4.69 47.59 21.91
CA ILE A 170 -5.63 48.60 21.40
C ILE A 170 -6.07 49.55 22.53
N TYR A 171 -6.33 49.01 23.72
CA TYR A 171 -6.71 49.82 24.90
C TYR A 171 -5.64 50.83 25.29
N ILE A 172 -4.38 50.41 25.35
CA ILE A 172 -3.24 51.29 25.62
C ILE A 172 -3.09 52.32 24.50
N ALA A 173 -3.12 51.90 23.22
CA ALA A 173 -2.97 52.79 22.07
C ALA A 173 -4.04 53.89 22.04
N ARG A 174 -5.29 53.57 22.38
CA ARG A 174 -6.38 54.55 22.45
C ARG A 174 -6.22 55.54 23.60
N HIS A 175 -5.78 55.11 24.79
CA HIS A 175 -5.59 56.01 25.93
C HIS A 175 -4.41 56.98 25.71
N ARG A 176 -3.47 56.68 24.80
CA ARG A 176 -2.47 57.67 24.35
C ARG A 176 -3.08 58.86 23.61
N ILE A 177 -4.27 58.70 23.04
CA ILE A 177 -4.95 59.72 22.23
C ILE A 177 -5.98 60.51 23.07
N ALA A 178 -6.53 59.91 24.13
CA ALA A 178 -7.53 60.52 25.00
C ALA A 178 -6.99 60.65 26.44
N ILE A 179 -6.63 61.87 26.86
CA ILE A 179 -6.02 62.17 28.16
C ILE A 179 -7.04 61.91 29.29
N SER A 180 -6.97 60.74 29.92
CA SER A 180 -7.63 60.41 31.19
C SER A 180 -6.84 59.32 31.92
N ALA A 181 -6.18 59.69 33.02
CA ALA A 181 -5.24 58.81 33.75
C ALA A 181 -5.92 57.82 34.71
N GLU A 182 -7.14 58.12 35.19
CA GLU A 182 -7.74 57.44 36.35
C GLU A 182 -8.24 56.01 36.04
N ASN A 183 -8.70 55.74 34.80
CA ASN A 183 -9.18 54.42 34.39
C ASN A 183 -8.08 53.47 33.87
N LEU A 184 -6.92 54.01 33.45
CA LEU A 184 -5.86 53.24 32.80
C LEU A 184 -5.13 52.30 33.78
N THR A 185 -4.91 52.73 35.02
CA THR A 185 -4.21 51.94 36.04
C THR A 185 -5.02 50.72 36.49
N ALA A 186 -6.33 50.90 36.70
CA ALA A 186 -7.23 49.82 37.10
C ALA A 186 -7.41 48.76 36.00
N GLU A 187 -7.58 49.18 34.75
CA GLU A 187 -7.75 48.25 33.62
C GLU A 187 -6.42 47.57 33.24
N THR A 188 -5.29 48.28 33.32
CA THR A 188 -3.94 47.69 33.18
C THR A 188 -3.69 46.62 34.23
N GLY A 189 -4.06 46.87 35.49
CA GLY A 189 -3.99 45.87 36.55
C GLY A 189 -4.88 44.64 36.28
N ARG A 190 -6.09 44.85 35.74
CA ARG A 190 -7.06 43.78 35.42
C ARG A 190 -6.63 42.93 34.24
N GLN A 191 -6.23 43.54 33.12
CA GLN A 191 -5.76 42.82 31.93
C GLN A 191 -4.39 42.20 32.14
N GLY A 192 -3.48 42.92 32.82
CA GLY A 192 -2.18 42.39 33.23
C GLY A 192 -2.32 41.15 34.12
N ARG A 193 -3.19 41.20 35.14
CA ARG A 193 -3.54 40.04 35.97
C ARG A 193 -4.06 38.88 35.14
N PHE A 194 -4.96 39.15 34.20
CA PHE A 194 -5.53 38.13 33.33
C PHE A 194 -4.47 37.46 32.43
N LEU A 195 -3.58 38.25 31.81
CA LEU A 195 -2.50 37.74 30.97
C LEU A 195 -1.49 36.91 31.78
N LEU A 196 -1.14 37.36 32.99
CA LEU A 196 -0.27 36.60 33.90
C LEU A 196 -0.90 35.29 34.37
N TRP A 197 -2.20 35.28 34.70
CA TRP A 197 -2.93 34.03 34.97
C TRP A 197 -3.01 33.12 33.75
N SER A 198 -3.22 33.69 32.56
CA SER A 198 -3.25 32.92 31.31
C SER A 198 -1.90 32.26 31.03
N ALA A 199 -0.79 32.97 31.28
CA ALA A 199 0.55 32.40 31.22
C ALA A 199 0.75 31.30 32.28
N ALA A 200 0.33 31.55 33.52
CA ALA A 200 0.41 30.55 34.59
C ALA A 200 -0.33 29.25 34.24
N VAL A 201 -1.57 29.37 33.77
CA VAL A 201 -2.41 28.23 33.33
C VAL A 201 -1.80 27.54 32.11
N LEU A 202 -1.28 28.30 31.14
CA LEU A 202 -0.61 27.73 29.97
C LEU A 202 0.61 26.90 30.39
N PHE A 203 1.49 27.43 31.23
CA PHE A 203 2.66 26.68 31.70
C PHE A 203 2.28 25.51 32.61
N ALA A 204 1.22 25.61 33.41
CA ALA A 204 0.68 24.47 34.16
C ALA A 204 0.18 23.38 33.20
N LEU A 205 -0.52 23.76 32.13
CA LEU A 205 -0.98 22.83 31.11
C LEU A 205 0.18 22.22 30.32
N LEU A 206 1.19 23.00 29.97
CA LEU A 206 2.43 22.50 29.34
C LEU A 206 3.16 21.53 30.27
N THR A 207 3.09 21.73 31.60
CA THR A 207 3.61 20.77 32.58
C THR A 207 2.85 19.44 32.51
N VAL A 208 1.51 19.47 32.49
CA VAL A 208 0.68 18.26 32.34
C VAL A 208 0.95 17.59 30.99
N ILE A 209 1.06 18.36 29.91
CA ILE A 209 1.43 17.85 28.58
C ILE A 209 2.79 17.17 28.66
N ALA A 210 3.80 17.78 29.30
CA ALA A 210 5.13 17.18 29.45
C ALA A 210 5.09 15.86 30.25
N VAL A 211 4.27 15.77 31.30
CA VAL A 211 4.04 14.52 32.06
C VAL A 211 3.51 13.41 31.17
N VAL A 212 2.56 13.70 30.28
CA VAL A 212 2.01 12.68 29.35
C VAL A 212 2.99 12.41 28.21
N LEU A 213 3.64 13.45 27.69
CA LEU A 213 4.56 13.39 26.55
C LEU A 213 5.77 12.50 26.85
N ARG A 214 6.19 12.38 28.11
CA ARG A 214 7.30 11.48 28.49
C ARG A 214 7.08 10.04 28.03
N TYR A 215 5.84 9.57 27.97
CA TYR A 215 5.55 8.20 27.52
C TYR A 215 5.83 8.01 26.03
N ARG A 216 5.80 9.07 25.21
CA ARG A 216 6.23 8.98 23.81
C ARG A 216 7.69 8.58 23.67
N LEU A 217 8.53 8.73 24.70
CA LEU A 217 9.92 8.25 24.67
C LEU A 217 10.01 6.74 24.38
N ALA A 218 9.00 5.95 24.76
CA ALA A 218 8.95 4.52 24.47
C ALA A 218 8.70 4.21 22.97
N LEU A 219 8.16 5.18 22.22
CA LEU A 219 7.84 5.10 20.78
C LEU A 219 8.91 5.75 19.89
N VAL A 220 9.96 6.34 20.47
CA VAL A 220 11.04 7.01 19.72
C VAL A 220 11.90 5.98 19.00
N THR A 221 12.32 6.29 17.77
CA THR A 221 13.35 5.51 17.07
C THR A 221 14.74 5.89 17.58
N GLY A 222 15.53 4.91 18.00
CA GLY A 222 16.89 5.13 18.48
C GLY A 222 17.86 5.49 17.34
N PRO A 223 19.11 5.84 17.68
CA PRO A 223 20.15 6.05 16.67
C PRO A 223 20.46 4.77 15.88
N GLY A 224 20.64 4.92 14.58
CA GLY A 224 20.95 3.80 13.67
C GLY A 224 19.70 3.01 13.22
N SER A 225 19.92 2.04 12.34
CA SER A 225 18.82 1.23 11.78
C SER A 225 18.38 0.07 12.68
N PHE A 226 19.11 -0.24 13.76
CA PHE A 226 18.94 -1.45 14.59
C PHE A 226 18.16 -1.24 15.89
N LEU A 227 17.87 0.00 16.28
CA LEU A 227 17.31 0.30 17.58
C LEU A 227 15.99 1.07 17.46
N PHE A 228 14.91 0.46 17.93
CA PHE A 228 13.58 1.06 18.00
C PHE A 228 13.16 1.09 19.48
N GLY A 229 12.75 2.25 19.96
CA GLY A 229 12.60 2.56 21.38
C GLY A 229 13.83 3.29 21.96
N PRO A 230 13.78 3.62 23.26
CA PRO A 230 14.84 4.33 23.95
C PRO A 230 16.07 3.42 24.15
N GLY A 231 17.23 3.85 23.64
CA GLY A 231 18.54 3.25 23.94
C GLY A 231 19.07 3.58 25.32
N PHE A 232 20.33 3.23 25.59
CA PHE A 232 20.93 3.38 26.92
C PHE A 232 20.85 4.81 27.47
N VAL A 233 21.30 5.80 26.69
CA VAL A 233 21.30 7.21 27.11
C VAL A 233 19.89 7.68 27.40
N THR A 234 18.94 7.37 26.52
CA THR A 234 17.56 7.80 26.69
C THR A 234 16.92 7.14 27.91
N ALA A 235 17.11 5.84 28.11
CA ALA A 235 16.50 5.09 29.20
C ALA A 235 17.08 5.44 30.58
N LYS A 236 18.41 5.64 30.68
CA LYS A 236 19.10 5.86 31.97
C LYS A 236 19.31 7.32 32.33
N LEU A 237 19.39 8.22 31.35
CA LEU A 237 19.71 9.63 31.57
C LEU A 237 18.55 10.53 31.15
N THR A 238 18.18 10.51 29.87
CA THR A 238 17.22 11.49 29.32
C THR A 238 15.83 11.33 29.92
N ALA A 239 15.29 10.11 30.02
CA ALA A 239 13.94 9.88 30.52
C ALA A 239 13.77 10.28 31.99
N PRO A 240 14.68 9.91 32.92
CA PRO A 240 14.63 10.41 34.31
C PRO A 240 14.77 11.93 34.40
N ILE A 241 15.75 12.53 33.72
CA ILE A 241 15.99 13.98 33.79
C ILE A 241 14.80 14.76 33.21
N PHE A 242 14.24 14.29 32.09
CA PHE A 242 13.02 14.85 31.53
C PHE A 242 11.85 14.75 32.52
N SER A 243 11.65 13.57 33.12
CA SER A 243 10.53 13.31 34.02
C SER A 243 10.57 14.11 35.32
N TRP A 244 11.76 14.40 35.85
CA TRP A 244 11.91 15.08 37.14
C TRP A 244 12.27 16.55 37.00
N LEU A 245 13.36 16.88 36.30
CA LEU A 245 13.90 18.24 36.28
C LEU A 245 13.16 19.17 35.30
N HIS A 246 12.87 18.71 34.09
CA HIS A 246 12.19 19.56 33.10
C HIS A 246 10.73 19.83 33.51
N ILE A 247 10.02 18.81 33.98
CA ILE A 247 8.66 18.94 34.47
C ILE A 247 8.61 19.84 35.71
N ALA A 248 9.55 19.71 36.65
CA ALA A 248 9.64 20.61 37.80
C ALA A 248 9.95 22.06 37.40
N ALA A 249 10.84 22.28 36.43
CA ALA A 249 11.15 23.61 35.93
C ALA A 249 9.94 24.27 35.24
N LEU A 250 9.17 23.52 34.44
CA LEU A 250 7.91 23.99 33.86
C LEU A 250 6.87 24.34 34.92
N ALA A 251 6.72 23.50 35.95
CA ALA A 251 5.84 23.77 37.07
C ALA A 251 6.25 25.05 37.82
N LEU A 252 7.57 25.25 38.03
CA LEU A 252 8.10 26.45 38.67
C LEU A 252 7.77 27.72 37.86
N ILE A 253 7.87 27.67 36.53
CA ILE A 253 7.46 28.79 35.66
C ILE A 253 5.98 29.10 35.91
N ALA A 254 5.10 28.10 35.90
CA ALA A 254 3.68 28.28 36.16
C ALA A 254 3.42 28.96 37.52
N VAL A 255 4.11 28.51 38.59
CA VAL A 255 4.01 29.08 39.93
C VAL A 255 4.49 30.53 39.97
N THR A 256 5.61 30.86 39.32
CA THR A 256 6.11 32.25 39.30
C THR A 256 5.12 33.20 38.62
N PHE A 257 4.51 32.79 37.50
CA PHE A 257 3.47 33.56 36.84
C PHE A 257 2.20 33.69 37.69
N ALA A 258 1.81 32.64 38.41
CA ALA A 258 0.67 32.71 39.34
C ALA A 258 0.92 33.73 40.47
N ILE A 259 2.12 33.73 41.06
CA ILE A 259 2.51 34.71 42.09
C ILE A 259 2.48 36.14 41.54
N LEU A 260 2.99 36.36 40.33
CA LEU A 260 2.93 37.67 39.67
C LEU A 260 1.48 38.09 39.37
N ALA A 261 0.62 37.14 39.01
CA ALA A 261 -0.80 37.41 38.77
C ALA A 261 -1.53 37.86 40.05
N LEU A 262 -1.11 37.42 41.23
CA LEU A 262 -1.63 37.93 42.51
C LEU A 262 -1.19 39.38 42.80
N ARG A 263 -0.11 39.86 42.19
CA ARG A 263 0.46 41.21 42.40
C ARG A 263 0.72 41.95 41.08
N PRO A 264 -0.33 42.20 40.24
CA PRO A 264 -0.14 42.75 38.90
C PRO A 264 0.47 44.15 38.88
N HIS A 265 0.23 44.95 39.93
CA HIS A 265 0.79 46.30 40.09
C HIS A 265 2.32 46.31 40.28
N SER A 266 2.92 45.18 40.66
CA SER A 266 4.37 45.06 40.71
C SER A 266 5.01 44.83 39.34
N VAL A 267 4.23 44.37 38.35
CA VAL A 267 4.69 44.04 36.98
C VAL A 267 4.38 45.17 36.01
N PHE A 268 3.17 45.71 36.08
CA PHE A 268 2.68 46.77 35.20
C PHE A 268 2.46 48.04 36.01
N THR A 269 3.27 49.06 35.74
CA THR A 269 3.18 50.38 36.37
C THR A 269 2.76 51.39 35.32
N VAL A 270 1.89 52.32 35.71
CA VAL A 270 1.46 53.43 34.84
C VAL A 270 2.16 54.68 35.34
N GLN A 271 3.06 55.25 34.52
CA GLN A 271 3.77 56.50 34.79
C GLN A 271 3.51 57.46 33.63
N ASP A 272 2.99 58.65 33.92
CA ASP A 272 2.69 59.70 32.91
C ASP A 272 1.86 59.22 31.71
N GLY A 273 0.92 58.28 31.94
CA GLY A 273 0.10 57.68 30.89
C GLY A 273 0.79 56.57 30.07
N PHE A 274 2.05 56.25 30.35
CA PHE A 274 2.78 55.13 29.78
C PHE A 274 2.67 53.89 30.67
N VAL A 275 2.28 52.76 30.09
CA VAL A 275 2.39 51.45 30.75
C VAL A 275 3.85 51.00 30.63
N SER A 276 4.59 51.09 31.72
CA SER A 276 5.94 50.53 31.85
C SER A 276 5.88 49.17 32.53
N THR A 277 6.86 48.31 32.24
CA THR A 277 6.98 47.01 32.89
C THR A 277 8.21 46.96 33.78
N SER A 278 8.04 46.43 34.99
CA SER A 278 9.12 46.34 35.97
C SER A 278 10.06 45.20 35.63
N VAL A 279 11.30 45.52 35.21
CA VAL A 279 12.36 44.54 34.95
C VAL A 279 12.61 43.64 36.18
N ARG A 280 12.49 44.20 37.39
CA ARG A 280 12.70 43.45 38.65
C ARG A 280 11.62 42.39 38.88
N ALA A 281 10.38 42.63 38.46
CA ALA A 281 9.29 41.68 38.61
C ALA A 281 9.44 40.45 37.70
N TRP A 282 10.01 40.64 36.50
CA TRP A 282 10.30 39.56 35.55
C TRP A 282 11.51 38.71 35.94
N LYS A 283 12.32 39.12 36.94
CA LYS A 283 13.52 38.38 37.36
C LYS A 283 13.24 36.91 37.69
N ARG A 284 12.19 36.62 38.47
CA ARG A 284 11.84 35.25 38.88
C ARG A 284 11.35 34.34 37.72
N PRO A 285 10.37 34.74 36.89
CA PRO A 285 9.99 33.91 35.75
C PRO A 285 11.13 33.76 34.73
N LEU A 286 11.94 34.79 34.50
CA LEU A 286 13.13 34.67 33.65
C LEU A 286 14.18 33.71 34.22
N GLN A 287 14.38 33.67 35.53
CA GLN A 287 15.23 32.68 36.18
C GLN A 287 14.67 31.26 36.05
N ALA A 288 13.36 31.06 36.20
CA ALA A 288 12.73 29.76 36.02
C ALA A 288 12.80 29.26 34.56
N ILE A 289 12.61 30.16 33.59
CA ILE A 289 12.82 29.89 32.16
C ILE A 289 14.29 29.59 31.89
N GLY A 290 15.20 30.38 32.46
CA GLY A 290 16.64 30.16 32.41
C GLY A 290 17.01 28.78 32.93
N LEU A 291 16.47 28.36 34.07
CA LEU A 291 16.66 27.02 34.64
C LEU A 291 16.18 25.93 33.67
N LEU A 292 14.99 26.07 33.06
CA LEU A 292 14.50 25.11 32.07
C LEU A 292 15.46 24.99 30.88
N ILE A 293 15.94 26.12 30.35
CA ILE A 293 16.90 26.16 29.25
C ILE A 293 18.23 25.52 29.69
N SER A 294 18.76 25.88 30.86
CA SER A 294 20.00 25.33 31.41
C SER A 294 19.91 23.82 31.62
N VAL A 295 18.82 23.31 32.18
CA VAL A 295 18.58 21.87 32.34
C VAL A 295 18.50 21.17 30.98
N SER A 296 17.87 21.80 29.99
CA SER A 296 17.76 21.24 28.63
C SER A 296 19.12 21.16 27.94
N ILE A 297 19.92 22.23 28.02
CA ILE A 297 21.30 22.28 27.50
C ILE A 297 22.16 21.23 28.21
N LEU A 298 22.08 21.16 29.54
CA LEU A 298 22.86 20.20 30.33
C LEU A 298 22.47 18.76 29.97
N THR A 299 21.18 18.46 29.82
CA THR A 299 20.72 17.12 29.43
C THR A 299 21.22 16.74 28.05
N GLY A 300 21.17 17.67 27.08
CA GLY A 300 21.70 17.47 25.74
C GLY A 300 23.23 17.26 25.75
N ALA A 301 23.96 18.11 26.46
CA ALA A 301 25.42 18.03 26.57
C ALA A 301 25.88 16.74 27.27
N THR A 302 25.31 16.41 28.44
CA THR A 302 25.62 15.16 29.15
C THR A 302 25.21 13.94 28.32
N GLY A 303 24.04 13.97 27.67
CA GLY A 303 23.61 12.90 26.77
C GLY A 303 24.57 12.68 25.61
N ALA A 304 25.03 13.76 24.97
CA ALA A 304 26.02 13.69 23.88
C ALA A 304 27.38 13.17 24.36
N LEU A 305 27.85 13.60 25.55
CA LEU A 305 29.10 13.12 26.15
C LEU A 305 29.02 11.64 26.51
N VAL A 306 27.95 11.21 27.19
CA VAL A 306 27.74 9.78 27.51
C VAL A 306 27.63 8.96 26.24
N ASN A 307 26.91 9.46 25.22
CA ASN A 307 26.78 8.77 23.95
C ASN A 307 28.12 8.61 23.23
N GLY A 308 28.89 9.70 23.10
CA GLY A 308 30.15 9.71 22.37
C GLY A 308 31.31 9.02 23.10
N LEU A 309 31.40 9.16 24.42
CA LEU A 309 32.55 8.68 25.21
C LEU A 309 32.31 7.32 25.87
N TYR A 310 31.06 6.93 26.12
CA TYR A 310 30.75 5.65 26.79
C TYR A 310 29.97 4.68 25.89
N VAL A 311 28.87 5.13 25.27
CA VAL A 311 28.01 4.24 24.49
C VAL A 311 28.62 3.86 23.15
N HIS A 312 29.04 4.81 22.31
CA HIS A 312 29.61 4.52 20.99
C HIS A 312 30.82 3.56 21.04
N PRO A 313 31.81 3.75 21.94
CA PRO A 313 32.94 2.82 22.04
C PRO A 313 32.52 1.42 22.51
N ASN A 314 31.45 1.31 23.30
CA ASN A 314 30.97 0.05 23.89
C ASN A 314 29.58 -0.37 23.36
N GLN A 315 29.21 0.05 22.15
CA GLN A 315 27.83 -0.04 21.67
C GLN A 315 27.36 -1.49 21.54
N ASN A 316 28.29 -2.38 21.16
CA ASN A 316 28.11 -3.83 21.05
C ASN A 316 27.92 -4.55 22.40
N THR A 317 27.99 -3.86 23.54
CA THR A 317 27.72 -4.43 24.87
C THR A 317 26.63 -3.65 25.60
N VAL A 318 26.73 -2.31 25.59
CA VAL A 318 25.81 -1.40 26.31
C VAL A 318 24.41 -1.39 25.69
N GLU A 319 24.29 -1.47 24.36
CA GLU A 319 22.98 -1.40 23.68
C GLU A 319 22.29 -2.77 23.52
N LEU A 320 22.98 -3.89 23.77
CA LEU A 320 22.42 -5.24 23.55
C LEU A 320 21.06 -5.48 24.22
N PRO A 321 20.82 -5.07 25.50
CA PRO A 321 19.52 -5.26 26.14
C PRO A 321 18.39 -4.48 25.45
N TYR A 322 18.69 -3.32 24.87
CA TYR A 322 17.72 -2.48 24.19
C TYR A 322 17.45 -2.98 22.77
N ILE A 323 18.48 -3.46 22.07
CA ILE A 323 18.35 -4.18 20.79
C ILE A 323 17.49 -5.44 20.98
N LYS A 324 17.67 -6.19 22.08
CA LYS A 324 16.82 -7.34 22.39
C LYS A 324 15.35 -6.95 22.51
N ARG A 325 15.03 -5.82 23.15
CA ARG A 325 13.65 -5.31 23.25
C ARG A 325 13.08 -5.00 21.87
N THR A 326 13.87 -4.40 20.99
CA THR A 326 13.49 -4.15 19.59
C THR A 326 13.19 -5.44 18.84
N ILE A 327 14.06 -6.44 18.94
CA ILE A 327 13.89 -7.76 18.31
C ILE A 327 12.60 -8.41 18.81
N ASP A 328 12.43 -8.51 20.13
CA ASP A 328 11.28 -9.18 20.76
C ASP A 328 9.96 -8.46 20.44
N ALA A 329 9.94 -7.11 20.53
CA ALA A 329 8.75 -6.31 20.27
C ALA A 329 8.35 -6.36 18.80
N THR A 330 9.29 -6.22 17.86
CA THR A 330 8.99 -6.28 16.41
C THR A 330 8.51 -7.68 16.03
N ARG A 331 9.20 -8.73 16.50
CA ARG A 331 8.80 -10.11 16.22
C ARG A 331 7.40 -10.42 16.74
N TRP A 332 7.10 -9.98 17.96
CA TRP A 332 5.76 -10.13 18.53
C TRP A 332 4.73 -9.29 17.77
N ALA A 333 5.00 -8.01 17.51
CA ALA A 333 4.03 -7.09 16.91
C ALA A 333 3.65 -7.49 15.47
N LEU A 334 4.55 -8.14 14.73
CA LEU A 334 4.28 -8.71 13.40
C LEU A 334 3.82 -10.18 13.43
N GLY A 335 3.78 -10.83 14.60
CA GLY A 335 3.34 -12.23 14.74
C GLY A 335 4.36 -13.26 14.24
N ILE A 336 5.63 -12.87 14.06
CA ILE A 336 6.73 -13.74 13.60
C ILE A 336 7.53 -14.34 14.76
N ASN A 337 7.16 -14.05 16.01
CA ASN A 337 7.81 -14.62 17.20
C ASN A 337 7.57 -16.14 17.33
N ASN A 338 6.51 -16.66 16.73
CA ASN A 338 6.14 -18.09 16.76
C ASN A 338 6.56 -18.86 15.50
N VAL A 339 7.33 -18.23 14.60
CA VAL A 339 7.83 -18.90 13.39
C VAL A 339 8.76 -20.05 13.80
N LYS A 340 8.42 -21.27 13.38
CA LYS A 340 9.22 -22.46 13.67
C LYS A 340 10.35 -22.57 12.65
N ALA A 341 11.59 -22.35 13.08
CA ALA A 341 12.77 -22.59 12.26
C ALA A 341 13.04 -24.10 12.17
N LYS A 342 13.24 -24.61 10.96
CA LYS A 342 13.60 -26.01 10.68
C LYS A 342 14.77 -26.03 9.72
N THR A 343 15.78 -26.84 9.98
CA THR A 343 16.86 -27.05 9.01
C THR A 343 16.37 -27.98 7.90
N PHE A 344 16.60 -27.60 6.65
CA PHE A 344 16.35 -28.45 5.48
C PHE A 344 17.62 -28.55 4.65
N THR A 345 18.15 -29.76 4.48
CA THR A 345 19.33 -30.04 3.67
C THR A 345 18.90 -30.90 2.48
N PRO A 346 18.79 -30.31 1.27
CA PRO A 346 18.37 -31.06 0.10
C PRO A 346 19.34 -32.19 -0.26
N SER A 347 18.77 -33.33 -0.65
CA SER A 347 19.51 -34.46 -1.25
C SER A 347 19.96 -34.10 -2.67
N ASP A 348 21.17 -34.53 -3.03
CA ASP A 348 21.70 -34.40 -4.41
C ASP A 348 21.26 -35.55 -5.32
N THR A 349 20.55 -36.54 -4.75
CA THR A 349 19.99 -37.69 -5.47
C THR A 349 18.48 -37.70 -5.36
N LEU A 350 17.80 -37.91 -6.49
CA LEU A 350 16.35 -38.03 -6.59
C LEU A 350 16.01 -39.39 -7.20
N SER A 351 15.22 -40.19 -6.48
CA SER A 351 14.81 -41.53 -6.92
C SER A 351 13.40 -41.55 -7.52
N ALA A 352 13.13 -42.53 -8.40
CA ALA A 352 11.80 -42.76 -8.95
C ALA A 352 10.74 -43.06 -7.86
N LYS A 353 11.17 -43.65 -6.73
CA LYS A 353 10.30 -43.92 -5.57
C LYS A 353 9.83 -42.62 -4.91
N GLU A 354 10.71 -41.63 -4.79
CA GLU A 354 10.37 -40.31 -4.24
C GLU A 354 9.45 -39.53 -5.17
N VAL A 355 9.72 -39.54 -6.48
CA VAL A 355 8.82 -38.95 -7.48
C VAL A 355 7.42 -39.57 -7.40
N LYS A 356 7.33 -40.91 -7.32
CA LYS A 356 6.05 -41.61 -7.17
C LYS A 356 5.33 -41.27 -5.86
N ARG A 357 6.08 -41.10 -4.76
CA ARG A 357 5.52 -40.65 -3.47
C ARG A 357 4.93 -39.24 -3.57
N ASP A 358 5.55 -38.38 -4.38
CA ASP A 358 5.17 -36.97 -4.57
C ASP A 358 4.27 -36.69 -5.76
N GLN A 359 3.79 -37.73 -6.43
CA GLN A 359 2.95 -37.61 -7.61
C GLN A 359 1.78 -36.64 -7.42
N ASN A 360 1.09 -36.70 -6.27
CA ASN A 360 -0.02 -35.80 -5.96
C ASN A 360 0.39 -34.32 -5.85
N ALA A 361 1.61 -34.02 -5.36
CA ALA A 361 2.13 -32.66 -5.32
C ALA A 361 2.57 -32.20 -6.71
N LEU A 362 3.24 -33.07 -7.47
CA LEU A 362 3.67 -32.81 -8.86
C LEU A 362 2.48 -32.54 -9.78
N GLU A 363 1.36 -33.24 -9.59
CA GLU A 363 0.08 -32.99 -10.28
C GLU A 363 -0.64 -31.72 -9.84
N ASN A 364 -0.05 -30.90 -8.97
CA ASN A 364 -0.58 -29.57 -8.63
C ASN A 364 0.45 -28.46 -8.88
N VAL A 365 1.62 -28.79 -9.45
CA VAL A 365 2.60 -27.76 -9.80
C VAL A 365 2.02 -26.86 -10.88
N ARG A 366 2.07 -25.55 -10.63
CA ARG A 366 1.54 -24.51 -11.52
C ARG A 366 2.43 -24.35 -12.75
N VAL A 367 2.30 -25.27 -13.69
CA VAL A 367 2.83 -25.11 -15.06
C VAL A 367 1.98 -24.13 -15.88
N ASN A 368 0.83 -23.74 -15.35
CA ASN A 368 0.09 -22.59 -15.85
C ASN A 368 0.43 -21.34 -15.01
N ASP A 369 0.86 -20.25 -15.63
CA ASP A 369 1.13 -18.96 -15.04
C ASP A 369 -0.16 -18.16 -14.83
N GLN A 370 -0.25 -17.43 -13.70
CA GLN A 370 -1.47 -16.74 -13.28
C GLN A 370 -1.79 -15.55 -14.19
N GLY A 371 -0.77 -14.81 -14.64
CA GLY A 371 -0.93 -13.70 -15.56
C GLY A 371 -1.37 -14.18 -16.93
N GLN A 372 -0.72 -15.22 -17.46
CA GLN A 372 -1.06 -15.78 -18.76
C GLN A 372 -2.48 -16.38 -18.78
N THR A 373 -2.89 -17.05 -17.69
CA THR A 373 -4.26 -17.56 -17.55
C THR A 373 -5.31 -16.45 -17.66
N THR A 374 -5.04 -15.28 -17.08
CA THR A 374 -5.94 -14.13 -17.15
C THR A 374 -6.12 -13.65 -18.59
N SER A 375 -5.04 -13.56 -19.37
CA SER A 375 -5.10 -13.23 -20.80
C SER A 375 -5.89 -14.27 -21.58
N ILE A 376 -5.68 -15.56 -21.29
CA ILE A 376 -6.37 -16.66 -21.95
C ILE A 376 -7.88 -16.63 -21.65
N TYR A 377 -8.28 -16.39 -20.41
CA TYR A 377 -9.70 -16.24 -20.05
C TYR A 377 -10.35 -15.06 -20.78
N ASN A 378 -9.68 -13.90 -20.83
CA ASN A 378 -10.19 -12.73 -21.55
C ASN A 378 -10.35 -12.99 -23.06
N GLN A 379 -9.52 -13.83 -23.65
CA GLN A 379 -9.62 -14.12 -25.08
C GLN A 379 -10.63 -15.22 -25.41
N LEU A 380 -10.73 -16.26 -24.57
CA LEU A 380 -11.57 -17.43 -24.84
C LEU A 380 -12.97 -17.33 -24.23
N GLN A 381 -13.14 -16.56 -23.16
CA GLN A 381 -14.34 -16.58 -22.32
C GLN A 381 -15.05 -15.23 -22.22
N SER A 382 -14.47 -14.14 -22.75
CA SER A 382 -15.17 -12.87 -22.92
C SER A 382 -15.95 -12.86 -24.22
N PHE A 383 -17.28 -12.93 -24.12
CA PHE A 383 -18.17 -13.03 -25.28
C PHE A 383 -18.54 -11.66 -25.89
N LYS A 384 -18.24 -10.54 -25.21
CA LYS A 384 -18.29 -9.16 -25.74
C LYS A 384 -17.08 -8.38 -25.23
N SER A 385 -16.71 -7.31 -25.93
CA SER A 385 -15.54 -6.47 -25.61
C SER A 385 -15.58 -5.79 -24.23
N TYR A 386 -16.78 -5.65 -23.64
CA TYR A 386 -17.01 -5.04 -22.34
C TYR A 386 -17.15 -6.06 -21.20
N PHE A 387 -16.97 -7.35 -21.47
CA PHE A 387 -16.77 -8.35 -20.42
C PHE A 387 -15.29 -8.71 -20.31
N ASP A 388 -14.78 -8.73 -19.09
CA ASP A 388 -13.41 -9.12 -18.81
C ASP A 388 -13.28 -9.87 -17.48
N PHE A 389 -12.12 -10.50 -17.33
CA PHE A 389 -11.64 -11.12 -16.12
C PHE A 389 -10.52 -10.22 -15.57
N PRO A 390 -10.77 -9.43 -14.51
CA PRO A 390 -9.81 -8.44 -14.03
C PRO A 390 -8.49 -9.08 -13.58
N ALA A 391 -8.57 -10.17 -12.82
CA ALA A 391 -7.43 -10.96 -12.38
C ALA A 391 -7.87 -12.40 -12.08
N THR A 392 -7.00 -13.35 -12.38
CA THR A 392 -7.15 -14.74 -11.95
C THR A 392 -6.61 -14.92 -10.55
N SER A 393 -7.29 -15.68 -9.69
CA SER A 393 -6.85 -16.02 -8.33
C SER A 393 -6.59 -17.52 -8.21
N VAL A 394 -5.71 -17.92 -7.27
CA VAL A 394 -5.37 -19.32 -6.99
C VAL A 394 -6.21 -19.86 -5.85
N ASP A 395 -6.99 -20.93 -6.06
CA ASP A 395 -7.75 -21.62 -5.01
C ASP A 395 -7.54 -23.14 -5.04
N ARG A 396 -8.26 -23.88 -4.18
CA ARG A 396 -8.29 -25.34 -4.16
C ARG A 396 -9.71 -25.90 -4.15
N TYR A 397 -9.97 -26.87 -5.02
CA TYR A 397 -11.24 -27.61 -5.08
C TYR A 397 -10.93 -29.11 -5.20
N GLY A 398 -11.55 -29.93 -4.36
CA GLY A 398 -11.35 -31.39 -4.38
C GLY A 398 -9.89 -31.83 -4.18
N GLY A 399 -9.08 -31.05 -3.47
CA GLY A 399 -7.64 -31.32 -3.28
C GLY A 399 -6.76 -31.00 -4.50
N LYS A 400 -7.32 -30.34 -5.52
CA LYS A 400 -6.59 -29.84 -6.69
C LYS A 400 -6.50 -28.32 -6.66
N GLU A 401 -5.32 -27.79 -6.99
CA GLU A 401 -5.08 -26.36 -7.14
C GLU A 401 -5.69 -25.87 -8.47
N VAL A 402 -6.43 -24.76 -8.40
CA VAL A 402 -7.14 -24.20 -9.55
C VAL A 402 -6.92 -22.72 -9.65
N TYR A 403 -6.93 -22.24 -10.88
CA TYR A 403 -7.18 -20.85 -11.17
C TYR A 403 -8.68 -20.60 -11.28
N ILE A 404 -9.14 -19.49 -10.71
CA ILE A 404 -10.54 -19.04 -10.78
C ILE A 404 -10.58 -17.52 -10.97
N SER A 405 -11.48 -17.06 -11.84
CA SER A 405 -11.74 -15.63 -12.03
C SER A 405 -13.22 -15.39 -12.31
N ALA A 406 -13.73 -14.26 -11.84
CA ALA A 406 -15.10 -13.83 -12.06
C ALA A 406 -15.17 -12.98 -13.34
N ARG A 407 -16.18 -13.25 -14.18
CA ARG A 407 -16.39 -12.51 -15.42
C ARG A 407 -17.18 -11.24 -15.10
N GLU A 408 -16.48 -10.13 -15.06
CA GLU A 408 -17.02 -8.81 -14.77
C GLU A 408 -17.28 -8.00 -16.03
N MET A 409 -17.89 -6.83 -15.85
CA MET A 409 -18.31 -5.95 -16.93
C MET A 409 -17.65 -4.58 -16.76
N ASP A 410 -16.89 -4.17 -17.77
CA ASP A 410 -16.32 -2.83 -17.87
C ASP A 410 -17.24 -1.93 -18.70
N VAL A 411 -18.03 -1.14 -17.99
CA VAL A 411 -19.01 -0.21 -18.56
C VAL A 411 -18.37 0.89 -19.40
N SER A 412 -17.06 1.16 -19.23
CA SER A 412 -16.33 2.14 -20.05
C SER A 412 -16.06 1.64 -21.48
N LYS A 413 -16.15 0.32 -21.71
CA LYS A 413 -15.96 -0.32 -23.02
C LYS A 413 -17.27 -0.52 -23.79
N LEU A 414 -18.40 -0.02 -23.26
CA LEU A 414 -19.68 -0.07 -23.97
C LEU A 414 -19.63 0.79 -25.23
N PRO A 415 -20.11 0.31 -26.40
CA PRO A 415 -20.17 1.10 -27.63
C PRO A 415 -21.05 2.35 -27.49
N VAL A 416 -22.16 2.23 -26.76
CA VAL A 416 -23.11 3.32 -26.53
C VAL A 416 -23.29 3.53 -25.03
N GLN A 417 -22.80 4.68 -24.56
CA GLN A 417 -22.62 5.00 -23.14
C GLN A 417 -23.72 5.90 -22.57
N THR A 418 -24.97 5.64 -22.92
CA THR A 418 -26.11 6.40 -22.38
C THR A 418 -26.32 6.09 -20.89
N TRP A 419 -26.96 7.01 -20.17
CA TRP A 419 -27.33 6.78 -18.77
C TRP A 419 -28.17 5.50 -18.62
N VAL A 420 -29.12 5.23 -19.52
CA VAL A 420 -29.94 4.01 -19.52
C VAL A 420 -29.06 2.77 -19.64
N ASN A 421 -28.12 2.74 -20.60
CA ASN A 421 -27.24 1.60 -20.78
C ASN A 421 -26.36 1.35 -19.55
N LYS A 422 -25.74 2.41 -19.00
CA LYS A 422 -24.82 2.30 -17.86
C LYS A 422 -25.50 1.95 -16.53
N THR A 423 -26.81 2.24 -16.39
CA THR A 423 -27.51 2.15 -15.10
C THR A 423 -28.66 1.15 -15.06
N LEU A 424 -29.29 0.81 -16.19
CA LEU A 424 -30.51 -0.01 -16.22
C LEU A 424 -30.39 -1.29 -17.05
N VAL A 425 -29.53 -1.30 -18.09
CA VAL A 425 -29.42 -2.44 -19.02
C VAL A 425 -28.18 -3.28 -18.71
N TYR A 426 -27.00 -2.66 -18.72
CA TYR A 426 -25.71 -3.31 -18.51
C TYR A 426 -25.33 -3.19 -17.03
N THR A 427 -26.02 -3.98 -16.20
CA THR A 427 -25.99 -3.81 -14.74
C THR A 427 -24.99 -4.71 -14.02
N HIS A 428 -24.61 -5.85 -14.59
CA HIS A 428 -23.91 -6.91 -13.85
C HIS A 428 -23.01 -7.78 -14.75
N GLY A 429 -22.06 -8.48 -14.14
CA GLY A 429 -21.19 -9.48 -14.76
C GLY A 429 -21.84 -10.86 -14.74
N TYR A 430 -21.22 -11.88 -15.35
CA TYR A 430 -21.87 -13.18 -15.48
C TYR A 430 -20.89 -14.35 -15.39
N GLY A 431 -20.96 -15.13 -14.31
CA GLY A 431 -20.29 -16.41 -14.18
C GLY A 431 -18.80 -16.33 -13.82
N VAL A 432 -18.16 -17.49 -13.83
CA VAL A 432 -16.73 -17.66 -13.52
C VAL A 432 -16.04 -18.56 -14.55
N ALA A 433 -14.77 -18.30 -14.80
CA ALA A 433 -13.87 -19.22 -15.49
C ALA A 433 -12.96 -19.87 -14.45
N ALA A 434 -12.76 -21.18 -14.56
CA ALA A 434 -11.85 -21.90 -13.70
C ALA A 434 -11.18 -23.06 -14.44
N SER A 435 -9.90 -23.26 -14.18
CA SER A 435 -9.09 -24.34 -14.75
C SER A 435 -8.08 -24.85 -13.71
N PRO A 436 -7.78 -26.15 -13.68
CA PRO A 436 -6.65 -26.66 -12.91
C PRO A 436 -5.34 -26.01 -13.40
N VAL A 437 -4.36 -25.93 -12.51
CA VAL A 437 -3.10 -25.23 -12.80
C VAL A 437 -2.12 -26.04 -13.65
N ASN A 438 -2.44 -27.30 -13.96
CA ASN A 438 -1.51 -28.24 -14.60
C ASN A 438 -2.07 -29.02 -15.81
N HIS A 439 -3.31 -28.78 -16.25
CA HIS A 439 -3.89 -29.47 -17.41
C HIS A 439 -4.09 -28.54 -18.60
N PHE A 440 -3.56 -28.96 -19.75
CA PHE A 440 -3.67 -28.26 -21.02
C PHE A 440 -4.18 -29.19 -22.13
N ASP A 441 -4.75 -28.60 -23.17
CA ASP A 441 -5.05 -29.28 -24.41
C ASP A 441 -3.82 -29.36 -25.34
N VAL A 442 -4.01 -29.96 -26.50
CA VAL A 442 -2.96 -30.14 -27.53
C VAL A 442 -2.41 -28.82 -28.09
N ASN A 443 -3.12 -27.70 -27.88
CA ASN A 443 -2.74 -26.37 -28.35
C ASN A 443 -2.06 -25.54 -27.24
N GLY A 444 -1.76 -26.14 -26.08
CA GLY A 444 -1.16 -25.44 -24.95
C GLY A 444 -2.14 -24.51 -24.22
N LEU A 445 -3.45 -24.75 -24.34
CA LEU A 445 -4.49 -23.96 -23.66
C LEU A 445 -5.05 -24.70 -22.42
N PRO A 446 -5.31 -24.00 -21.30
CA PRO A 446 -5.84 -24.62 -20.08
C PRO A 446 -7.19 -25.29 -20.30
N GLN A 447 -7.33 -26.53 -19.81
CA GLN A 447 -8.61 -27.24 -19.85
C GLN A 447 -9.55 -26.71 -18.75
N MET A 448 -10.51 -25.87 -19.12
CA MET A 448 -11.42 -25.24 -18.16
C MET A 448 -12.48 -26.19 -17.60
N TRP A 449 -12.64 -26.20 -16.27
CA TRP A 449 -13.70 -26.86 -15.51
C TRP A 449 -14.93 -25.97 -15.28
N ALA A 450 -14.76 -24.65 -15.30
CA ALA A 450 -15.87 -23.69 -15.34
C ALA A 450 -15.70 -22.79 -16.56
N LYS A 451 -16.72 -22.73 -17.42
CA LYS A 451 -16.66 -22.00 -18.70
C LYS A 451 -18.05 -21.69 -19.28
N ASN A 452 -18.04 -20.94 -20.37
CA ASN A 452 -19.14 -20.61 -21.27
C ASN A 452 -20.24 -19.73 -20.65
N THR A 453 -21.19 -19.35 -21.50
CA THR A 453 -22.46 -18.71 -21.19
C THR A 453 -23.55 -19.43 -21.98
N PRO A 454 -24.59 -20.04 -21.37
CA PRO A 454 -24.84 -20.14 -19.92
C PRO A 454 -23.71 -20.82 -19.15
N GLN A 455 -23.56 -20.50 -17.86
CA GLN A 455 -22.47 -21.02 -17.04
C GLN A 455 -22.50 -22.54 -16.97
N ALA A 456 -21.41 -23.19 -17.39
CA ALA A 456 -21.18 -24.62 -17.22
C ALA A 456 -20.08 -24.86 -16.18
N THR A 457 -20.23 -25.92 -15.39
CA THR A 457 -19.26 -26.34 -14.36
C THR A 457 -19.08 -27.85 -14.40
N GLN A 458 -17.86 -28.31 -14.13
CA GLN A 458 -17.48 -29.71 -14.04
C GLN A 458 -16.82 -29.95 -12.68
N SER A 459 -17.04 -31.15 -12.13
CA SER A 459 -16.37 -31.59 -10.89
C SER A 459 -14.85 -31.46 -11.04
N PRO A 460 -14.13 -30.98 -10.01
CA PRO A 460 -14.55 -30.72 -8.62
C PRO A 460 -15.17 -29.34 -8.36
N ILE A 461 -15.38 -28.50 -9.38
CA ILE A 461 -16.01 -27.19 -9.21
C ILE A 461 -17.51 -27.39 -8.92
N PRO A 462 -18.07 -26.82 -7.83
CA PRO A 462 -19.49 -26.93 -7.52
C PRO A 462 -20.36 -26.29 -8.60
N LYS A 463 -21.60 -26.80 -8.73
CA LYS A 463 -22.58 -26.22 -9.65
C LYS A 463 -22.91 -24.78 -9.25
N VAL A 464 -22.66 -23.85 -10.17
CA VAL A 464 -23.08 -22.45 -10.01
C VAL A 464 -24.57 -22.34 -10.31
N THR A 465 -25.36 -22.00 -9.30
CA THR A 465 -26.82 -21.82 -9.38
C THR A 465 -27.19 -20.35 -9.64
N GLN A 466 -26.35 -19.42 -9.19
CA GLN A 466 -26.56 -17.98 -9.33
C GLN A 466 -25.32 -17.32 -9.97
N PRO A 467 -25.26 -17.23 -11.32
CA PRO A 467 -24.10 -16.73 -12.04
C PRO A 467 -24.02 -15.20 -12.12
N ASN A 468 -25.11 -14.45 -11.91
CA ASN A 468 -25.11 -12.99 -12.05
C ASN A 468 -24.27 -12.31 -10.95
N ILE A 469 -23.31 -11.46 -11.35
CA ILE A 469 -22.37 -10.75 -10.48
C ILE A 469 -22.74 -9.27 -10.44
N TYR A 470 -23.57 -8.88 -9.48
CA TYR A 470 -23.90 -7.47 -9.22
C TYR A 470 -22.86 -6.79 -8.33
N PHE A 471 -22.17 -7.50 -7.46
CA PHE A 471 -21.18 -6.97 -6.54
C PHE A 471 -19.87 -7.73 -6.72
N GLY A 472 -18.75 -7.00 -6.79
CA GLY A 472 -17.45 -7.57 -7.14
C GLY A 472 -16.36 -6.50 -7.17
N LEU A 473 -15.68 -6.35 -8.29
CA LEU A 473 -14.63 -5.36 -8.53
C LEU A 473 -15.09 -4.17 -9.42
N MET A 474 -16.32 -4.23 -9.92
CA MET A 474 -16.93 -3.16 -10.73
C MET A 474 -17.04 -1.84 -9.98
N ASN A 475 -16.69 -0.74 -10.66
CA ASN A 475 -16.65 0.62 -10.11
C ASN A 475 -17.80 1.53 -10.57
N ASN A 476 -18.95 0.95 -10.96
CA ASN A 476 -20.14 1.71 -11.36
C ASN A 476 -21.35 1.37 -10.50
N ASN A 477 -22.23 2.34 -10.28
CA ASN A 477 -23.50 2.16 -9.57
C ASN A 477 -24.66 1.99 -10.56
N VAL A 478 -25.65 1.17 -10.21
CA VAL A 478 -26.74 0.77 -11.12
C VAL A 478 -28.08 0.74 -10.40
N ILE A 479 -29.18 0.72 -11.14
CA ILE A 479 -30.52 0.54 -10.60
C ILE A 479 -31.08 -0.79 -11.09
N ALA A 480 -31.36 -1.67 -10.15
CA ALA A 480 -31.94 -2.97 -10.45
C ALA A 480 -32.95 -3.41 -9.37
N PRO A 481 -34.04 -4.10 -9.73
CA PRO A 481 -34.55 -4.25 -11.10
C PRO A 481 -35.19 -2.94 -11.61
N SER A 482 -35.38 -2.81 -12.92
CA SER A 482 -36.15 -1.74 -13.55
C SER A 482 -37.23 -2.30 -14.49
N LYS A 483 -38.03 -1.45 -15.14
CA LYS A 483 -38.93 -1.89 -16.23
C LYS A 483 -38.17 -2.36 -17.47
N GLN A 484 -36.91 -1.91 -17.64
CA GLN A 484 -36.02 -2.47 -18.65
C GLN A 484 -35.44 -3.79 -18.13
N PRO A 485 -35.45 -4.86 -18.94
CA PRO A 485 -34.75 -6.08 -18.62
C PRO A 485 -33.23 -5.86 -18.69
N GLU A 486 -32.51 -6.56 -17.82
CA GLU A 486 -31.06 -6.42 -17.65
C GLU A 486 -30.37 -7.44 -18.55
N PHE A 487 -29.28 -7.05 -19.22
CA PHE A 487 -28.54 -7.93 -20.11
C PHE A 487 -27.73 -8.97 -19.31
N ASP A 488 -27.83 -10.26 -19.66
CA ASP A 488 -27.01 -11.33 -19.09
C ASP A 488 -25.90 -11.79 -20.05
N TYR A 489 -26.29 -12.46 -21.15
CA TYR A 489 -25.40 -13.07 -22.14
C TYR A 489 -26.13 -13.27 -23.48
N PRO A 490 -25.40 -13.35 -24.62
CA PRO A 490 -26.01 -13.56 -25.92
C PRO A 490 -26.47 -15.02 -26.10
N VAL A 491 -27.61 -15.21 -26.77
CA VAL A 491 -28.17 -16.52 -27.16
C VAL A 491 -28.55 -16.49 -28.65
N ALA A 492 -27.70 -17.09 -29.49
CA ALA A 492 -27.84 -17.07 -30.95
C ALA A 492 -28.01 -15.64 -31.51
N SER A 493 -29.21 -15.27 -31.97
CA SER A 493 -29.52 -13.95 -32.53
C SER A 493 -30.21 -13.00 -31.54
N ALA A 494 -30.51 -13.44 -30.32
CA ALA A 494 -31.15 -12.65 -29.27
C ALA A 494 -30.30 -12.59 -28.00
N ASP A 495 -30.68 -11.75 -27.03
CA ASP A 495 -30.00 -11.64 -25.74
C ASP A 495 -30.84 -12.33 -24.66
N HIS A 496 -30.17 -13.12 -23.81
CA HIS A 496 -30.77 -13.54 -22.54
C HIS A 496 -30.78 -12.36 -21.58
N THR A 497 -31.89 -12.19 -20.88
CA THR A 497 -32.06 -11.10 -19.94
C THR A 497 -32.57 -11.59 -18.59
N SER A 498 -32.30 -10.80 -17.55
CA SER A 498 -32.77 -11.08 -16.20
C SER A 498 -33.37 -9.84 -15.53
N HIS A 499 -33.91 -10.08 -14.35
CA HIS A 499 -34.30 -9.04 -13.42
C HIS A 499 -33.70 -9.36 -12.05
N TYR A 500 -33.03 -8.38 -11.47
CA TYR A 500 -32.49 -8.50 -10.13
C TYR A 500 -33.59 -8.80 -9.10
N LYS A 501 -33.36 -9.84 -8.30
CA LYS A 501 -34.23 -10.24 -7.18
C LYS A 501 -33.48 -10.23 -5.85
N GLY A 502 -32.23 -9.80 -5.83
CA GLY A 502 -31.43 -9.70 -4.61
C GLY A 502 -31.83 -8.52 -3.72
N GLY A 503 -30.99 -8.22 -2.73
CA GLY A 503 -31.24 -7.19 -1.72
C GLY A 503 -30.07 -6.22 -1.54
N TYR A 504 -30.04 -5.54 -0.38
CA TYR A 504 -28.97 -4.66 0.11
C TYR A 504 -28.60 -3.46 -0.80
N GLY A 505 -29.50 -3.05 -1.69
CA GLY A 505 -29.49 -1.74 -2.33
C GLY A 505 -30.39 -0.72 -1.62
N LEU A 506 -30.16 0.57 -1.87
CA LEU A 506 -31.01 1.64 -1.36
C LEU A 506 -32.33 1.68 -2.16
N PRO A 507 -33.51 1.50 -1.57
CA PRO A 507 -34.77 1.54 -2.31
C PRO A 507 -34.95 2.88 -3.03
N ILE A 508 -35.27 2.88 -4.33
CA ILE A 508 -35.49 4.13 -5.08
C ILE A 508 -36.72 4.86 -4.54
N ARG A 509 -37.76 4.11 -4.17
CA ARG A 509 -38.99 4.65 -3.58
C ARG A 509 -38.67 5.41 -2.29
N GLY A 510 -39.06 6.69 -2.25
CA GLY A 510 -38.78 7.58 -1.11
C GLY A 510 -37.37 8.16 -1.08
N ASN A 511 -36.48 7.79 -2.00
CA ASN A 511 -35.10 8.29 -2.11
C ASN A 511 -34.80 9.03 -3.41
N ARG A 512 -35.79 9.17 -4.32
CA ARG A 512 -35.60 9.79 -5.64
C ARG A 512 -35.00 11.21 -5.59
N LEU A 513 -35.45 12.04 -4.64
CA LEU A 513 -34.93 13.40 -4.48
C LEU A 513 -33.48 13.39 -3.98
N PHE A 514 -33.18 12.57 -2.97
CA PHE A 514 -31.82 12.37 -2.48
C PHE A 514 -30.87 11.97 -3.60
N LEU A 515 -31.22 10.91 -4.33
CA LEU A 515 -30.42 10.45 -5.47
C LEU A 515 -30.29 11.50 -6.57
N ALA A 516 -31.34 12.26 -6.86
CA ALA A 516 -31.27 13.29 -7.91
C ALA A 516 -30.32 14.44 -7.57
N VAL A 517 -30.24 14.82 -6.29
CA VAL A 517 -29.33 15.87 -5.81
C VAL A 517 -27.90 15.34 -5.70
N GLU A 518 -27.70 14.19 -5.08
CA GLU A 518 -26.37 13.63 -4.78
C GLU A 518 -25.66 13.11 -6.05
N GLU A 519 -26.41 12.47 -6.96
CA GLU A 519 -25.87 12.03 -8.25
C GLU A 519 -25.91 13.14 -9.32
N GLY A 520 -26.35 14.35 -8.96
CA GLY A 520 -26.42 15.51 -9.85
C GLY A 520 -27.29 15.28 -11.10
N SER A 521 -28.35 14.47 -11.00
CA SER A 521 -29.16 14.07 -12.15
C SER A 521 -30.65 13.98 -11.87
N LEU A 522 -31.43 14.85 -12.51
CA LEU A 522 -32.91 14.83 -12.44
C LEU A 522 -33.53 13.52 -12.95
N LYS A 523 -32.77 12.68 -13.68
CA LYS A 523 -33.21 11.39 -14.21
C LYS A 523 -33.68 10.44 -13.10
N PHE A 524 -33.07 10.49 -11.91
CA PHE A 524 -33.52 9.71 -10.74
C PHE A 524 -34.92 10.13 -10.27
N TYR A 525 -35.31 11.38 -10.50
CA TYR A 525 -36.63 11.91 -10.11
C TYR A 525 -37.69 11.78 -11.20
N THR A 526 -37.32 11.93 -12.47
CA THR A 526 -38.29 12.01 -13.58
C THR A 526 -38.50 10.69 -14.33
N SER A 527 -37.55 9.76 -14.29
CA SER A 527 -37.64 8.51 -15.07
C SER A 527 -38.86 7.65 -14.68
N SER A 528 -39.59 7.17 -15.67
CA SER A 528 -40.72 6.25 -15.51
C SER A 528 -40.32 4.76 -15.51
N GLN A 529 -39.02 4.47 -15.65
CA GLN A 529 -38.47 3.11 -15.70
C GLN A 529 -38.38 2.44 -14.31
N PHE A 530 -38.49 3.21 -13.23
CA PHE A 530 -38.40 2.66 -11.88
C PHE A 530 -39.72 2.05 -11.44
N THR A 531 -39.61 1.01 -10.62
CA THR A 531 -40.73 0.33 -9.97
C THR A 531 -40.62 0.46 -8.45
N ASN A 532 -41.64 0.03 -7.72
CA ASN A 532 -41.58 -0.02 -6.25
C ASN A 532 -40.52 -0.99 -5.72
N LYS A 533 -40.01 -1.89 -6.56
CA LYS A 533 -38.95 -2.87 -6.21
C LYS A 533 -37.55 -2.38 -6.58
N SER A 534 -37.43 -1.30 -7.35
CA SER A 534 -36.13 -0.79 -7.83
C SER A 534 -35.25 -0.34 -6.67
N GLN A 535 -33.99 -0.75 -6.71
CA GLN A 535 -32.96 -0.39 -5.74
C GLN A 535 -31.80 0.27 -6.45
N TRP A 536 -31.22 1.29 -5.83
CA TRP A 536 -29.91 1.81 -6.16
C TRP A 536 -28.86 0.87 -5.57
N LEU A 537 -28.13 0.19 -6.44
CA LEU A 537 -27.01 -0.68 -6.08
C LEU A 537 -25.74 0.19 -6.17
N PHE A 538 -25.25 0.59 -5.01
CA PHE A 538 -24.10 1.48 -4.83
C PHE A 538 -22.98 0.78 -4.06
N ASP A 539 -21.77 1.34 -4.10
CA ASP A 539 -20.55 0.77 -3.53
C ASP A 539 -20.47 -0.72 -3.85
N ARG A 540 -20.49 -1.00 -5.16
CA ARG A 540 -20.53 -2.36 -5.70
C ARG A 540 -19.16 -3.03 -5.70
N ASN A 541 -18.10 -2.22 -5.71
CA ASN A 541 -16.74 -2.66 -5.50
C ASN A 541 -16.55 -3.09 -4.03
N ILE A 542 -16.05 -4.31 -3.82
CA ILE A 542 -15.83 -4.88 -2.48
C ILE A 542 -14.97 -3.97 -1.61
N TYR A 543 -13.89 -3.39 -2.14
CA TYR A 543 -12.95 -2.57 -1.38
C TYR A 543 -13.61 -1.29 -0.86
N THR A 544 -14.45 -0.64 -1.67
CA THR A 544 -15.22 0.52 -1.26
C THR A 544 -16.26 0.12 -0.21
N ARG A 545 -17.08 -0.89 -0.53
CA ARG A 545 -18.20 -1.33 0.31
C ARG A 545 -17.79 -1.72 1.72
N VAL A 546 -16.71 -2.50 1.85
CA VAL A 546 -16.25 -2.96 3.17
C VAL A 546 -15.70 -1.80 3.99
N LYS A 547 -15.05 -0.83 3.35
CA LYS A 547 -14.52 0.38 3.99
C LYS A 547 -15.65 1.28 4.50
N ASP A 548 -16.75 1.39 3.77
CA ASP A 548 -17.92 2.15 4.22
C ASP A 548 -18.64 1.49 5.40
N ILE A 549 -18.64 0.15 5.45
CA ILE A 549 -19.24 -0.60 6.55
C ILE A 549 -18.36 -0.57 7.81
N ALA A 550 -17.07 -0.83 7.65
CA ALA A 550 -16.11 -0.96 8.74
C ALA A 550 -14.82 -0.18 8.45
N PRO A 551 -14.84 1.17 8.52
CA PRO A 551 -13.71 2.04 8.18
C PRO A 551 -12.54 1.98 9.18
N PHE A 552 -12.72 1.28 10.29
CA PHE A 552 -11.75 1.11 11.37
C PHE A 552 -10.87 -0.13 11.22
N LEU A 553 -11.10 -0.93 10.16
CA LEU A 553 -10.22 -2.01 9.73
C LEU A 553 -9.43 -1.55 8.50
N SER A 554 -8.24 -2.12 8.33
CA SER A 554 -7.47 -2.01 7.09
C SER A 554 -7.71 -3.27 6.26
N TYR A 555 -7.60 -3.20 4.94
CA TYR A 555 -7.99 -4.28 4.04
C TYR A 555 -6.83 -4.69 3.14
N ASP A 556 -6.78 -5.98 2.80
CA ASP A 556 -5.83 -6.53 1.84
C ASP A 556 -6.15 -6.08 0.40
N ASN A 557 -5.21 -6.23 -0.52
CA ASN A 557 -5.42 -5.86 -1.93
C ASN A 557 -5.68 -7.07 -2.87
N ASP A 558 -5.85 -8.28 -2.32
CA ASP A 558 -6.04 -9.53 -3.08
C ASP A 558 -7.42 -10.15 -2.79
N ALA A 559 -8.51 -9.45 -3.12
CA ALA A 559 -9.85 -10.04 -3.09
C ALA A 559 -9.99 -11.15 -4.14
N TYR A 560 -10.58 -12.28 -3.77
CA TYR A 560 -10.72 -13.43 -4.68
C TYR A 560 -12.13 -14.03 -4.70
N PRO A 561 -12.59 -14.53 -5.86
CA PRO A 561 -13.86 -15.22 -5.96
C PRO A 561 -13.73 -16.68 -5.54
N PHE A 562 -14.80 -17.22 -4.95
CA PHE A 562 -15.01 -18.63 -4.69
C PHE A 562 -16.50 -18.98 -4.81
N ILE A 563 -16.82 -20.27 -4.97
CA ILE A 563 -18.20 -20.74 -5.09
C ILE A 563 -18.67 -21.26 -3.74
N GLY A 564 -19.73 -20.67 -3.20
CA GLY A 564 -20.37 -21.11 -1.97
C GLY A 564 -21.06 -22.46 -2.11
N ALA A 565 -21.32 -23.13 -0.99
CA ALA A 565 -22.05 -24.40 -0.96
C ALA A 565 -23.50 -24.29 -1.50
N ASP A 566 -24.04 -23.08 -1.54
CA ASP A 566 -25.33 -22.69 -2.13
C ASP A 566 -25.28 -22.50 -3.66
N GLY A 567 -24.10 -22.62 -4.28
CA GLY A 567 -23.88 -22.39 -5.71
C GLY A 567 -23.81 -20.91 -6.09
N HIS A 568 -23.74 -20.01 -5.12
CA HIS A 568 -23.53 -18.57 -5.33
C HIS A 568 -22.04 -18.26 -5.49
N ILE A 569 -21.72 -17.30 -6.36
CA ILE A 569 -20.38 -16.71 -6.44
C ILE A 569 -20.22 -15.73 -5.26
N LYS A 570 -19.12 -15.85 -4.53
CA LYS A 570 -18.81 -15.01 -3.37
C LYS A 570 -17.38 -14.51 -3.47
N TRP A 571 -17.15 -13.31 -2.96
CA TRP A 571 -15.83 -12.72 -2.83
C TRP A 571 -15.34 -12.87 -1.40
N MET A 572 -14.06 -13.20 -1.23
CA MET A 572 -13.38 -13.16 0.05
C MET A 572 -12.30 -12.09 0.05
N LEU A 573 -12.18 -11.37 1.15
CA LEU A 573 -11.20 -10.32 1.36
C LEU A 573 -10.67 -10.38 2.80
N ASP A 574 -9.37 -10.22 2.94
CA ASP A 574 -8.69 -10.16 4.23
C ASP A 574 -8.76 -8.76 4.85
N ALA A 575 -8.95 -8.69 6.17
CA ALA A 575 -8.99 -7.45 6.92
C ALA A 575 -8.13 -7.52 8.19
N TYR A 576 -7.41 -6.42 8.41
CA TYR A 576 -6.38 -6.27 9.41
C TYR A 576 -6.81 -5.33 10.53
N THR A 577 -6.36 -5.68 11.73
CA THR A 577 -6.23 -4.72 12.82
C THR A 577 -4.77 -4.29 12.93
N GLU A 578 -4.54 -2.98 12.98
CA GLU A 578 -3.19 -2.43 12.94
C GLU A 578 -2.95 -1.30 13.94
N SER A 579 -1.68 -1.04 14.26
CA SER A 579 -1.25 0.12 15.04
C SER A 579 0.21 0.46 14.79
N ALA A 580 0.50 1.75 14.63
CA ALA A 580 1.87 2.28 14.59
C ALA A 580 2.44 2.58 15.99
N SER A 581 1.64 2.46 17.05
CA SER A 581 1.97 2.94 18.41
C SER A 581 2.37 1.80 19.34
N ILE A 582 3.19 0.85 18.86
CA ILE A 582 3.79 -0.18 19.71
C ILE A 582 5.21 0.22 20.12
N PRO A 583 5.47 0.41 21.43
CA PRO A 583 6.80 0.62 21.97
C PRO A 583 7.81 -0.41 21.48
N TYR A 584 9.02 0.06 21.17
CA TYR A 584 10.18 -0.74 20.73
C TYR A 584 10.03 -1.50 19.40
N ALA A 585 8.83 -1.58 18.81
CA ALA A 585 8.63 -2.27 17.55
C ALA A 585 9.03 -1.37 16.37
N GLN A 586 9.69 -1.97 15.38
CA GLN A 586 9.97 -1.27 14.13
C GLN A 586 8.70 -1.08 13.31
N ASN A 587 8.44 0.16 12.90
CA ASN A 587 7.44 0.45 11.88
C ASN A 587 7.91 -0.08 10.52
N LYS A 588 7.14 -0.98 9.92
CA LYS A 588 7.29 -1.48 8.56
C LYS A 588 5.98 -1.20 7.82
N LEU A 589 6.05 -0.67 6.60
CA LEU A 589 4.86 -0.32 5.80
C LEU A 589 3.86 0.59 6.56
N GLN A 590 4.39 1.56 7.32
CA GLN A 590 3.63 2.47 8.18
C GLN A 590 2.87 1.85 9.37
N THR A 591 3.13 0.58 9.71
CA THR A 591 2.55 -0.07 10.89
C THR A 591 3.59 -0.82 11.73
N ALA A 592 3.39 -0.87 13.05
CA ALA A 592 4.22 -1.65 13.97
C ALA A 592 3.58 -3.01 14.28
N TYR A 593 2.25 -3.00 14.43
CA TYR A 593 1.41 -4.14 14.77
C TYR A 593 0.44 -4.41 13.65
N ILE A 594 0.34 -5.67 13.24
CA ILE A 594 -0.65 -6.10 12.27
C ILE A 594 -1.11 -7.52 12.58
N ARG A 595 -2.42 -7.76 12.51
CA ARG A 595 -3.03 -9.09 12.59
C ARG A 595 -4.08 -9.25 11.53
N ASN A 596 -4.08 -10.39 10.85
CA ASN A 596 -5.26 -10.86 10.12
C ASN A 596 -6.32 -11.32 11.12
N SER A 597 -7.15 -10.37 11.55
CA SER A 597 -8.15 -10.62 12.58
C SER A 597 -9.50 -10.98 11.99
N VAL A 598 -9.77 -10.59 10.73
CA VAL A 598 -11.09 -10.70 10.13
C VAL A 598 -11.01 -11.15 8.67
N LYS A 599 -11.87 -12.10 8.30
CA LYS A 599 -12.16 -12.50 6.92
C LYS A 599 -13.50 -11.93 6.51
N VAL A 600 -13.54 -11.19 5.42
CA VAL A 600 -14.77 -10.58 4.90
C VAL A 600 -15.27 -11.42 3.73
N VAL A 601 -16.55 -11.76 3.73
CA VAL A 601 -17.20 -12.42 2.61
C VAL A 601 -18.35 -11.57 2.09
N MET A 602 -18.34 -11.31 0.80
CA MET A 602 -19.41 -10.60 0.09
C MET A 602 -20.07 -11.53 -0.93
N ASP A 603 -21.38 -11.67 -0.85
CA ASP A 603 -22.15 -12.39 -1.88
C ASP A 603 -22.24 -11.55 -3.15
N ALA A 604 -21.81 -12.10 -4.29
CA ALA A 604 -21.69 -11.36 -5.55
C ALA A 604 -23.05 -11.01 -6.17
N TYR A 605 -24.12 -11.72 -5.80
CA TYR A 605 -25.47 -11.42 -6.28
C TYR A 605 -26.12 -10.36 -5.38
N THR A 606 -26.17 -10.61 -4.07
CA THR A 606 -26.95 -9.79 -3.12
C THR A 606 -26.20 -8.62 -2.52
N GLY A 607 -24.86 -8.59 -2.57
CA GLY A 607 -24.04 -7.55 -1.93
C GLY A 607 -24.01 -7.63 -0.40
N LYS A 608 -24.50 -8.72 0.19
CA LYS A 608 -24.45 -8.95 1.65
C LYS A 608 -23.00 -9.20 2.09
N VAL A 609 -22.52 -8.40 3.04
CA VAL A 609 -21.17 -8.51 3.60
C VAL A 609 -21.21 -9.12 5.00
N THR A 610 -20.38 -10.12 5.25
CA THR A 610 -20.22 -10.78 6.56
C THR A 610 -18.76 -10.71 7.03
N PHE A 611 -18.52 -10.20 8.23
CA PHE A 611 -17.19 -10.10 8.85
C PHE A 611 -16.96 -11.26 9.83
N TYR A 612 -16.14 -12.24 9.43
CA TYR A 612 -15.78 -13.40 10.22
C TYR A 612 -14.52 -13.15 11.04
N VAL A 613 -14.61 -13.18 12.38
CA VAL A 613 -13.45 -13.01 13.25
C VAL A 613 -12.65 -14.31 13.32
N VAL A 614 -11.41 -14.27 12.81
CA VAL A 614 -10.49 -15.41 12.76
C VAL A 614 -9.55 -15.43 13.96
N ASN A 615 -8.94 -14.28 14.30
CA ASN A 615 -8.07 -14.16 15.47
C ASN A 615 -8.82 -13.59 16.67
N LYS A 616 -9.42 -14.45 17.51
CA LYS A 616 -10.23 -14.02 18.66
C LYS A 616 -9.41 -13.42 19.81
N GLN A 617 -8.10 -13.64 19.81
CA GLN A 617 -7.19 -13.22 20.87
C GLN A 617 -6.65 -11.81 20.64
N ASP A 618 -6.78 -11.27 19.42
CA ASP A 618 -6.32 -9.92 19.12
C ASP A 618 -7.05 -8.85 19.98
N PRO A 619 -6.32 -8.03 20.77
CA PRO A 619 -6.92 -7.01 21.63
C PRO A 619 -7.71 -5.95 20.86
N ILE A 620 -7.29 -5.60 19.64
CA ILE A 620 -7.95 -4.58 18.82
C ILE A 620 -9.31 -5.09 18.37
N ILE A 621 -9.39 -6.29 17.78
CA ILE A 621 -10.69 -6.84 17.35
C ILE A 621 -11.62 -7.10 18.53
N ARG A 622 -11.10 -7.54 19.69
CA ARG A 622 -11.92 -7.69 20.91
C ARG A 622 -12.52 -6.36 21.38
N SER A 623 -11.78 -5.26 21.22
CA SER A 623 -12.27 -3.91 21.51
C SER A 623 -13.34 -3.49 20.50
N LEU A 624 -13.11 -3.71 19.21
CA LEU A 624 -14.06 -3.39 18.14
C LEU A 624 -15.36 -4.20 18.25
N MET A 625 -15.30 -5.49 18.59
CA MET A 625 -16.49 -6.32 18.86
C MET A 625 -17.31 -5.80 20.04
N ALA A 626 -16.67 -5.23 21.06
CA ALA A 626 -17.38 -4.61 22.18
C ALA A 626 -18.04 -3.28 21.78
N ILE A 627 -17.44 -2.52 20.86
CA ILE A 627 -17.97 -1.25 20.37
C ILE A 627 -19.12 -1.46 19.36
N TYR A 628 -18.99 -2.49 18.50
CA TYR A 628 -19.86 -2.79 17.36
C TYR A 628 -20.32 -4.28 17.34
N PRO A 629 -21.18 -4.71 18.29
CA PRO A 629 -21.50 -6.13 18.49
C PRO A 629 -22.23 -6.81 17.31
N HIS A 630 -22.92 -6.06 16.45
CA HIS A 630 -23.67 -6.61 15.32
C HIS A 630 -22.87 -6.69 14.01
N VAL A 631 -21.64 -6.17 13.97
CA VAL A 631 -20.79 -6.18 12.77
C VAL A 631 -20.12 -7.53 12.54
N PHE A 632 -19.73 -8.18 13.64
CA PHE A 632 -18.83 -9.32 13.61
C PHE A 632 -19.54 -10.62 13.97
N THR A 633 -19.12 -11.71 13.32
CA THR A 633 -19.52 -13.07 13.72
C THR A 633 -18.30 -13.94 13.94
N THR A 634 -18.35 -14.78 14.97
CA THR A 634 -17.33 -15.80 15.25
C THR A 634 -17.70 -17.17 14.69
N LYS A 635 -18.90 -17.32 14.11
CA LYS A 635 -19.39 -18.58 13.53
C LYS A 635 -19.02 -18.62 12.05
N ILE A 636 -17.93 -19.34 11.73
CA ILE A 636 -17.41 -19.47 10.37
C ILE A 636 -17.88 -20.81 9.79
N PRO A 637 -18.70 -20.82 8.72
CA PRO A 637 -19.11 -22.05 8.05
C PRO A 637 -17.91 -22.86 7.52
N ALA A 638 -18.02 -24.19 7.52
CA ALA A 638 -16.93 -25.07 7.07
C ALA A 638 -16.54 -24.81 5.60
N TYR A 639 -17.51 -24.61 4.72
CA TYR A 639 -17.24 -24.29 3.32
C TYR A 639 -16.48 -22.96 3.15
N VAL A 640 -16.79 -21.93 3.97
CA VAL A 640 -16.04 -20.66 3.96
C VAL A 640 -14.61 -20.87 4.44
N ARG A 641 -14.43 -21.64 5.52
CA ARG A 641 -13.10 -21.94 6.08
C ARG A 641 -12.22 -22.73 5.09
N ALA A 642 -12.82 -23.60 4.27
CA ALA A 642 -12.10 -24.37 3.25
C ALA A 642 -11.42 -23.49 2.19
N HIS A 643 -11.91 -22.27 1.97
CA HIS A 643 -11.33 -21.31 1.03
C HIS A 643 -10.39 -20.30 1.68
N PHE A 644 -10.10 -20.41 2.98
CA PHE A 644 -9.16 -19.49 3.63
C PHE A 644 -7.77 -19.59 3.00
N ARG A 645 -7.17 -18.42 2.83
CA ARG A 645 -5.78 -18.21 2.38
C ARG A 645 -5.07 -17.30 3.35
N TYR A 646 -3.78 -17.46 3.54
CA TYR A 646 -2.99 -16.57 4.36
C TYR A 646 -2.70 -15.32 3.53
N PRO A 647 -3.03 -14.11 4.02
CA PRO A 647 -3.02 -12.91 3.21
C PRO A 647 -1.63 -12.55 2.69
N LYS A 648 -1.56 -12.08 1.44
CA LYS A 648 -0.30 -11.76 0.78
C LYS A 648 0.38 -10.54 1.39
N ASP A 649 -0.33 -9.46 1.67
CA ASP A 649 0.31 -8.22 2.15
C ASP A 649 0.91 -8.41 3.56
N LEU A 650 0.18 -9.09 4.46
CA LEU A 650 0.71 -9.47 5.78
C LEU A 650 1.92 -10.40 5.66
N PHE A 651 1.82 -11.44 4.82
CA PHE A 651 2.92 -12.38 4.63
C PHE A 651 4.16 -11.69 4.05
N GLN A 652 3.97 -10.77 3.11
CA GLN A 652 5.05 -9.96 2.55
C GLN A 652 5.69 -9.08 3.62
N ALA A 653 4.91 -8.42 4.48
CA ALA A 653 5.42 -7.63 5.60
C ALA A 653 6.24 -8.49 6.58
N GLN A 654 5.75 -9.70 6.90
CA GLN A 654 6.43 -10.66 7.76
C GLN A 654 7.72 -11.20 7.12
N ALA A 655 7.69 -11.54 5.84
CA ALA A 655 8.86 -11.99 5.09
C ALA A 655 9.92 -10.89 5.00
N GLN A 656 9.52 -9.66 4.67
CA GLN A 656 10.40 -8.49 4.66
C GLN A 656 11.01 -8.20 6.04
N ALA A 657 10.28 -8.42 7.14
CA ALA A 657 10.83 -8.31 8.48
C ALA A 657 11.83 -9.43 8.78
N LEU A 658 11.52 -10.66 8.37
CA LEU A 658 12.39 -11.83 8.57
C LEU A 658 13.72 -11.73 7.82
N THR A 659 13.89 -10.85 6.84
CA THR A 659 15.21 -10.57 6.23
C THR A 659 16.28 -10.16 7.26
N ARG A 660 15.83 -9.65 8.41
CA ARG A 660 16.70 -9.24 9.51
C ARG A 660 16.30 -9.86 10.86
N TYR A 661 15.01 -9.92 11.15
CA TYR A 661 14.51 -10.37 12.46
C TYR A 661 14.49 -11.88 12.63
N HIS A 662 14.98 -12.66 11.67
CA HIS A 662 15.32 -14.07 11.93
C HIS A 662 16.51 -14.19 12.91
N MET A 663 17.43 -13.20 12.91
CA MET A 663 18.49 -13.08 13.90
C MET A 663 17.91 -12.68 15.26
N THR A 664 17.89 -13.62 16.20
CA THR A 664 17.37 -13.41 17.56
C THR A 664 18.46 -13.05 18.57
N ASN A 665 19.74 -13.33 18.25
CA ASN A 665 20.88 -12.92 19.06
C ASN A 665 21.17 -11.41 18.84
N PRO A 666 21.15 -10.56 19.89
CA PRO A 666 21.36 -9.12 19.74
C PRO A 666 22.72 -8.71 19.18
N ALA A 667 23.79 -9.47 19.47
CA ALA A 667 25.13 -9.16 18.96
C ALA A 667 25.22 -9.43 17.45
N ALA A 668 24.72 -10.60 17.02
CA ALA A 668 24.65 -10.93 15.59
C ALA A 668 23.76 -9.95 14.81
N PHE A 669 22.63 -9.53 15.41
CA PHE A 669 21.72 -8.55 14.82
C PHE A 669 22.35 -7.15 14.68
N TYR A 670 23.13 -6.72 15.68
CA TYR A 670 23.85 -5.46 15.66
C TYR A 670 24.91 -5.44 14.55
N ASN A 671 25.70 -6.52 14.47
CA ASN A 671 26.75 -6.70 13.46
C ASN A 671 26.20 -7.04 12.07
N GLN A 672 24.90 -7.35 11.95
CA GLN A 672 24.27 -7.74 10.69
C GLN A 672 24.93 -9.00 10.08
N GLU A 673 25.31 -9.97 10.92
CA GLU A 673 26.12 -11.14 10.54
C GLU A 673 25.45 -12.05 9.50
N ASP A 674 24.13 -12.15 9.51
CA ASP A 674 23.36 -12.98 8.56
C ASP A 674 22.20 -12.16 7.96
N LEU A 675 22.52 -11.13 7.16
CA LEU A 675 21.49 -10.37 6.44
C LEU A 675 20.96 -11.12 5.22
N TRP A 676 19.64 -11.20 5.12
CA TRP A 676 18.97 -11.78 3.96
C TRP A 676 18.29 -10.71 3.09
N SER A 677 17.93 -11.11 1.89
CA SER A 677 17.05 -10.43 0.95
C SER A 677 15.95 -11.39 0.50
N MET A 678 14.84 -10.84 0.00
CA MET A 678 13.86 -11.64 -0.73
C MET A 678 14.46 -12.02 -2.08
N ALA A 679 14.22 -13.25 -2.53
CA ALA A 679 14.75 -13.71 -3.81
C ALA A 679 14.18 -12.92 -5.00
N ASN A 680 15.00 -12.75 -6.03
CA ASN A 680 14.58 -12.21 -7.33
C ASN A 680 14.29 -13.35 -8.31
N GLN A 681 13.53 -13.06 -9.37
CA GLN A 681 13.32 -13.96 -10.51
C GLN A 681 13.44 -13.20 -11.83
N ILE A 682 13.61 -13.93 -12.92
CA ILE A 682 13.44 -13.41 -14.27
C ILE A 682 11.96 -13.58 -14.63
N TYR A 683 11.30 -12.52 -15.07
CA TYR A 683 9.89 -12.58 -15.46
C TYR A 683 9.63 -11.70 -16.66
N ASN A 684 8.71 -12.12 -17.54
CA ASN A 684 8.17 -11.38 -18.70
C ASN A 684 9.18 -10.48 -19.44
N GLN A 685 9.64 -10.94 -20.62
CA GLN A 685 10.66 -10.26 -21.43
C GLN A 685 12.02 -10.12 -20.70
N ASN A 686 12.40 -11.13 -19.93
CA ASN A 686 13.70 -11.23 -19.25
C ASN A 686 14.02 -10.09 -18.26
N GLN A 687 13.01 -9.57 -17.56
CA GLN A 687 13.23 -8.54 -16.54
C GLN A 687 13.49 -9.16 -15.17
N THR A 688 14.58 -8.77 -14.50
CA THR A 688 14.82 -9.14 -13.11
C THR A 688 13.89 -8.35 -12.19
N LYS A 689 13.08 -9.05 -11.39
CA LYS A 689 12.17 -8.45 -10.40
C LYS A 689 12.16 -9.24 -9.10
N PRO A 690 11.81 -8.62 -7.96
CA PRO A 690 11.53 -9.36 -6.72
C PRO A 690 10.47 -10.42 -6.97
N ARG A 691 10.73 -11.65 -6.55
CA ARG A 691 9.76 -12.74 -6.65
C ARG A 691 8.65 -12.51 -5.62
N PRO A 692 7.38 -12.37 -6.04
CA PRO A 692 6.28 -12.19 -5.11
C PRO A 692 6.05 -13.47 -4.28
N PRO A 693 5.40 -13.37 -3.10
CA PRO A 693 4.88 -14.56 -2.43
C PRO A 693 3.90 -15.32 -3.32
N VAL A 694 4.08 -16.63 -3.45
CA VAL A 694 3.25 -17.48 -4.32
C VAL A 694 2.46 -18.51 -3.52
N TYR A 695 1.18 -18.65 -3.87
CA TYR A 695 0.38 -19.79 -3.45
C TYR A 695 0.78 -21.02 -4.27
N GLN A 696 0.90 -22.16 -3.60
CA GLN A 696 1.27 -23.44 -4.22
C GLN A 696 0.83 -24.62 -3.33
N MET A 697 0.45 -25.72 -3.97
CA MET A 697 0.19 -27.01 -3.32
C MET A 697 1.47 -27.86 -3.34
N ILE A 698 2.12 -28.01 -2.18
CA ILE A 698 3.39 -28.75 -2.07
C ILE A 698 3.36 -29.73 -0.91
N ARG A 699 4.15 -30.80 -0.99
CA ARG A 699 4.40 -31.68 0.17
C ARG A 699 5.76 -31.33 0.77
N MET A 700 5.75 -30.73 1.96
CA MET A 700 6.98 -30.49 2.70
C MET A 700 7.65 -31.82 3.12
N PRO A 701 8.99 -31.86 3.29
CA PRO A 701 9.71 -33.10 3.61
C PRO A 701 9.20 -33.83 4.86
N ASP A 702 8.73 -33.08 5.86
CA ASP A 702 8.20 -33.56 7.13
C ASP A 702 6.69 -33.85 7.10
N GLN A 703 6.05 -33.74 5.94
CA GLN A 703 4.61 -33.92 5.76
C GLN A 703 4.29 -35.15 4.91
N ASN A 704 3.16 -35.78 5.22
CA ASN A 704 2.69 -36.99 4.55
C ASN A 704 1.72 -36.73 3.39
N LYS A 705 1.21 -35.50 3.26
CA LYS A 705 0.26 -35.09 2.23
C LYS A 705 0.62 -33.70 1.71
N PRO A 706 0.29 -33.38 0.44
CA PRO A 706 0.42 -32.01 -0.05
C PRO A 706 -0.47 -31.07 0.75
N GLN A 707 0.01 -29.86 1.01
CA GLN A 707 -0.69 -28.79 1.71
C GLN A 707 -0.71 -27.56 0.81
N PHE A 708 -1.83 -26.82 0.85
CA PHE A 708 -1.90 -25.54 0.18
C PHE A 708 -1.22 -24.49 1.03
N VAL A 709 -0.17 -23.84 0.51
CA VAL A 709 0.64 -22.90 1.28
C VAL A 709 0.89 -21.60 0.50
N LEU A 710 1.18 -20.53 1.24
CA LEU A 710 1.81 -19.33 0.69
C LEU A 710 3.30 -19.36 1.01
N SER A 711 4.15 -19.09 0.02
CA SER A 711 5.60 -19.23 0.19
C SER A 711 6.42 -18.05 -0.31
N ALA A 712 7.56 -17.80 0.36
CA ALA A 712 8.58 -16.83 -0.05
C ALA A 712 9.99 -17.39 0.15
N LEU A 713 10.89 -17.06 -0.79
CA LEU A 713 12.28 -17.52 -0.81
C LEU A 713 13.22 -16.39 -0.38
N PHE A 714 14.28 -16.75 0.34
CA PHE A 714 15.31 -15.83 0.82
C PHE A 714 16.69 -16.23 0.33
N THR A 715 17.46 -15.21 -0.03
CA THR A 715 18.89 -15.32 -0.32
C THR A 715 19.67 -14.42 0.65
N PRO A 716 20.99 -14.57 0.82
CA PRO A 716 21.80 -13.56 1.49
C PRO A 716 21.71 -12.21 0.76
N ALA A 717 21.85 -11.09 1.48
CA ALA A 717 21.69 -9.75 0.90
C ALA A 717 22.60 -9.45 -0.31
N ASN A 718 23.75 -10.10 -0.41
CA ASN A 718 24.75 -9.91 -1.48
C ASN A 718 25.05 -11.19 -2.27
N LYS A 719 24.18 -12.21 -2.22
CA LYS A 719 24.36 -13.47 -2.95
C LYS A 719 23.02 -14.01 -3.46
N ASP A 720 23.09 -14.87 -4.48
CA ASP A 720 21.91 -15.45 -5.11
C ASP A 720 21.61 -16.89 -4.65
N ASN A 721 22.39 -17.45 -3.73
CA ASN A 721 22.15 -18.78 -3.19
C ASN A 721 21.00 -18.78 -2.17
N LEU A 722 20.28 -19.89 -2.09
CA LEU A 722 19.13 -20.02 -1.20
C LEU A 722 19.58 -20.20 0.25
N ASN A 723 19.02 -19.39 1.16
CA ASN A 723 19.30 -19.45 2.61
C ASN A 723 18.04 -19.76 3.44
N GLY A 724 16.86 -19.38 2.95
CA GLY A 724 15.62 -19.58 3.67
C GLY A 724 14.40 -19.76 2.77
N TRP A 725 13.39 -20.43 3.29
CA TRP A 725 12.09 -20.61 2.68
C TRP A 725 11.00 -20.51 3.74
N LEU A 726 10.23 -19.42 3.70
CA LEU A 726 9.11 -19.20 4.60
C LEU A 726 7.83 -19.75 3.97
N ILE A 727 7.06 -20.48 4.78
CA ILE A 727 5.80 -21.11 4.44
C ILE A 727 4.72 -20.64 5.43
N ALA A 728 3.56 -20.25 4.91
CA ALA A 728 2.33 -20.10 5.67
C ALA A 728 1.30 -21.16 5.24
N ASP A 729 0.81 -21.93 6.20
CA ASP A 729 -0.17 -22.99 5.95
C ASP A 729 -1.59 -22.41 5.75
N ASN A 730 -2.31 -22.91 4.74
CA ASN A 730 -3.69 -22.52 4.45
C ASN A 730 -4.72 -23.59 4.81
N GLU A 731 -4.31 -24.78 5.24
CA GLU A 731 -5.21 -25.89 5.55
C GLU A 731 -6.07 -25.56 6.78
N PRO A 732 -7.39 -25.85 6.79
CA PRO A 732 -8.29 -25.46 7.88
C PRO A 732 -7.87 -25.90 9.30
N GLY A 733 -7.05 -26.95 9.44
CA GLY A 733 -6.53 -27.44 10.73
C GLY A 733 -5.27 -26.70 11.20
N ASP A 734 -4.40 -26.32 10.27
CA ASP A 734 -3.08 -25.72 10.53
C ASP A 734 -2.98 -24.25 10.08
N TYR A 735 -4.11 -23.68 9.64
CA TYR A 735 -4.22 -22.35 9.04
C TYR A 735 -3.46 -21.28 9.82
N GLY A 736 -2.59 -20.55 9.12
CA GLY A 736 -1.81 -19.45 9.67
C GLY A 736 -0.56 -19.86 10.42
N THR A 737 -0.20 -21.15 10.43
CA THR A 737 1.09 -21.61 10.97
C THR A 737 2.22 -21.19 10.04
N LEU A 738 3.19 -20.43 10.58
CA LEU A 738 4.40 -20.02 9.87
C LEU A 738 5.58 -20.95 10.18
N SER A 739 6.19 -21.50 9.14
CA SER A 739 7.41 -22.32 9.23
C SER A 739 8.52 -21.73 8.36
N LEU A 740 9.73 -21.61 8.91
CA LEU A 740 10.91 -21.14 8.18
C LEU A 740 11.88 -22.30 8.00
N TYR A 741 12.01 -22.78 6.77
CA TYR A 741 13.00 -23.79 6.41
C TYR A 741 14.32 -23.08 6.10
N GLN A 742 15.34 -23.32 6.92
CA GLN A 742 16.67 -22.74 6.78
C GLN A 742 17.58 -23.76 6.11
N PHE A 743 18.31 -23.29 5.11
CA PHE A 743 19.29 -24.10 4.39
C PHE A 743 20.66 -23.95 5.06
N PRO A 744 21.46 -25.03 5.12
CA PRO A 744 22.77 -25.00 5.78
C PRO A 744 23.75 -24.10 5.02
N GLN A 745 24.43 -23.19 5.72
CA GLN A 745 25.45 -22.32 5.13
C GLN A 745 26.69 -23.08 4.63
N SER A 746 26.89 -24.33 5.08
CA SER A 746 27.98 -25.20 4.66
C SER A 746 27.79 -25.84 3.27
N LYS A 747 26.58 -25.79 2.70
CA LYS A 747 26.27 -26.36 1.38
C LYS A 747 25.66 -25.29 0.48
N LEU A 748 26.27 -25.07 -0.68
CA LEU A 748 25.72 -24.18 -1.70
C LEU A 748 24.46 -24.78 -2.30
N ILE A 749 23.32 -24.12 -2.11
CA ILE A 749 22.03 -24.50 -2.68
C ILE A 749 21.62 -23.38 -3.62
N PHE A 750 21.30 -23.74 -4.87
CA PHE A 750 20.94 -22.75 -5.89
C PHE A 750 19.69 -22.00 -5.47
N GLY A 751 19.75 -20.67 -5.51
CA GLY A 751 18.54 -19.84 -5.42
C GLY A 751 17.94 -19.59 -6.80
N PRO A 752 16.78 -18.92 -6.86
CA PRO A 752 16.05 -18.68 -8.11
C PRO A 752 16.93 -18.10 -9.23
N MET A 753 17.64 -16.99 -9.00
CA MET A 753 18.51 -16.39 -10.03
C MET A 753 19.65 -17.31 -10.50
N GLN A 754 20.12 -18.25 -9.65
CA GLN A 754 21.13 -19.22 -10.08
C GLN A 754 20.53 -20.31 -10.96
N ALA A 755 19.30 -20.75 -10.68
CA ALA A 755 18.56 -21.66 -11.54
C ALA A 755 18.24 -20.98 -12.89
N GLU A 756 17.80 -19.72 -12.87
CA GLU A 756 17.57 -18.90 -14.08
C GLU A 756 18.83 -18.83 -14.96
N ASN A 757 19.97 -18.47 -14.37
CA ASN A 757 21.25 -18.42 -15.08
C ASN A 757 21.65 -19.78 -15.66
N GLN A 758 21.32 -20.87 -14.96
CA GLN A 758 21.60 -22.23 -15.43
C GLN A 758 20.71 -22.64 -16.60
N ILE A 759 19.45 -22.19 -16.62
CA ILE A 759 18.52 -22.35 -17.73
C ILE A 759 19.00 -21.55 -18.94
N ASP A 760 19.37 -20.28 -18.75
CA ASP A 760 19.81 -19.39 -19.83
C ASP A 760 21.15 -19.78 -20.45
N SER A 761 22.03 -20.40 -19.65
CA SER A 761 23.34 -20.88 -20.10
C SER A 761 23.28 -22.25 -20.79
N ASP A 762 22.13 -22.93 -20.77
CA ASP A 762 21.97 -24.20 -21.46
C ASP A 762 21.90 -23.97 -22.99
N PRO A 763 22.80 -24.56 -23.81
CA PRO A 763 22.84 -24.27 -25.24
C PRO A 763 21.56 -24.67 -26.01
N VAL A 764 20.89 -25.75 -25.60
CA VAL A 764 19.67 -26.23 -26.26
C VAL A 764 18.53 -25.26 -25.97
N ILE A 765 18.35 -24.89 -24.71
CA ILE A 765 17.29 -23.95 -24.30
C ILE A 765 17.57 -22.56 -24.87
N SER A 766 18.78 -22.04 -24.70
CA SER A 766 19.15 -20.70 -25.17
C SER A 766 18.96 -20.52 -26.67
N SER A 767 19.35 -21.51 -27.48
CA SER A 767 19.13 -21.48 -28.93
C SER A 767 17.64 -21.54 -29.28
N GLN A 768 16.88 -22.41 -28.62
CA GLN A 768 15.44 -22.56 -28.85
C GLN A 768 14.65 -21.31 -28.46
N LEU A 769 14.91 -20.74 -27.28
CA LEU A 769 14.31 -19.49 -26.83
C LEU A 769 14.64 -18.34 -27.77
N THR A 770 15.90 -18.27 -28.24
CA THR A 770 16.32 -17.25 -29.21
C THR A 770 15.57 -17.40 -30.54
N LEU A 771 15.36 -18.62 -31.04
CA LEU A 771 14.59 -18.88 -32.28
C LEU A 771 13.11 -18.51 -32.14
N TRP A 772 12.49 -18.86 -31.01
CA TRP A 772 11.08 -18.50 -30.75
C TRP A 772 10.86 -17.01 -30.53
N ASN A 773 11.90 -16.33 -30.08
CA ASN A 773 11.91 -14.89 -29.88
C ASN A 773 12.38 -14.13 -31.15
N GLN A 774 12.00 -14.62 -32.33
CA GLN A 774 12.23 -13.99 -33.64
C GLN A 774 10.93 -13.54 -34.29
N GLN A 775 11.08 -12.68 -35.31
CA GLN A 775 10.03 -12.08 -36.14
C GLN A 775 8.69 -12.84 -36.14
N GLY A 776 7.66 -12.23 -35.54
CA GLY A 776 6.29 -12.76 -35.56
C GLY A 776 5.81 -13.41 -34.25
N SER A 777 6.72 -13.77 -33.33
CA SER A 777 6.38 -14.21 -31.96
C SER A 777 7.36 -13.67 -30.92
N HIS A 778 7.00 -13.82 -29.65
CA HIS A 778 7.90 -13.63 -28.52
C HIS A 778 7.66 -14.69 -27.46
N VAL A 779 8.69 -14.95 -26.67
CA VAL A 779 8.63 -15.88 -25.55
C VAL A 779 8.21 -15.15 -24.28
N ILE A 780 7.31 -15.76 -23.51
CA ILE A 780 7.02 -15.36 -22.14
C ILE A 780 7.44 -16.48 -21.18
N ARG A 781 8.30 -16.11 -20.23
CA ARG A 781 8.72 -16.94 -19.09
C ARG A 781 7.77 -16.69 -17.92
N GLY A 782 7.19 -17.76 -17.38
CA GLY A 782 6.27 -17.68 -16.22
C GLY A 782 7.00 -17.64 -14.88
N ASP A 783 6.23 -17.68 -13.78
CA ASP A 783 6.82 -17.74 -12.43
C ASP A 783 7.72 -18.98 -12.23
N LEU A 784 8.91 -18.77 -11.66
CA LEU A 784 9.82 -19.85 -11.25
C LEU A 784 9.39 -20.43 -9.89
N LEU A 785 9.08 -21.73 -9.87
CA LEU A 785 8.54 -22.41 -8.69
C LEU A 785 9.56 -23.36 -8.08
N LEU A 786 9.79 -23.24 -6.76
CA LEU A 786 10.56 -24.21 -5.99
C LEU A 786 9.63 -25.32 -5.49
N ILE A 787 9.84 -26.54 -5.98
CA ILE A 787 9.02 -27.72 -5.68
C ILE A 787 9.87 -28.76 -4.94
N PRO A 788 9.51 -29.14 -3.70
CA PRO A 788 10.17 -30.23 -3.00
C PRO A 788 9.66 -31.57 -3.53
N VAL A 789 10.60 -32.49 -3.83
CA VAL A 789 10.31 -33.87 -4.23
C VAL A 789 11.28 -34.78 -3.49
N GLY A 790 10.79 -35.75 -2.73
CA GLY A 790 11.67 -36.51 -1.87
C GLY A 790 12.18 -35.66 -0.72
N ASN A 791 13.50 -35.70 -0.54
CA ASN A 791 14.28 -34.70 0.19
C ASN A 791 15.04 -33.77 -0.78
N SER A 792 14.72 -33.76 -2.07
CA SER A 792 15.34 -32.93 -3.10
C SER A 792 14.48 -31.70 -3.42
N ILE A 793 15.07 -30.75 -4.14
CA ILE A 793 14.37 -29.55 -4.64
C ILE A 793 14.47 -29.49 -6.16
N LEU A 794 13.38 -29.14 -6.81
CA LEU A 794 13.29 -28.87 -8.25
C LEU A 794 12.87 -27.43 -8.45
N TYR A 795 13.43 -26.78 -9.46
CA TYR A 795 12.90 -25.55 -10.01
C TYR A 795 12.08 -25.86 -11.25
N VAL A 796 10.83 -25.39 -11.30
CA VAL A 796 9.92 -25.62 -12.41
C VAL A 796 9.50 -24.27 -13.00
N GLU A 797 9.61 -24.15 -14.31
CA GLU A 797 9.29 -22.92 -15.03
C GLU A 797 8.52 -23.21 -16.33
N PRO A 798 7.33 -22.61 -16.53
CA PRO A 798 6.61 -22.73 -17.79
C PRO A 798 7.07 -21.67 -18.80
N VAL A 799 7.13 -22.08 -20.07
CA VAL A 799 7.50 -21.25 -21.22
C VAL A 799 6.34 -21.16 -22.19
N TYR A 800 5.94 -19.93 -22.49
CA TYR A 800 4.84 -19.60 -23.38
C TYR A 800 5.34 -18.99 -24.68
N LEU A 801 4.62 -19.29 -25.77
CA LEU A 801 4.78 -18.63 -27.05
C LEU A 801 3.57 -17.73 -27.31
N VAL A 802 3.84 -16.50 -27.75
CA VAL A 802 2.80 -15.52 -28.08
C VAL A 802 3.11 -14.89 -29.44
N ALA A 803 2.12 -14.82 -30.33
CA ALA A 803 2.28 -14.11 -31.59
C ALA A 803 2.41 -12.58 -31.38
N ASN A 804 3.20 -11.91 -32.21
CA ASN A 804 3.38 -10.45 -32.19
C ASN A 804 2.22 -9.74 -32.89
N ARG A 805 0.99 -9.98 -32.43
CA ARG A 805 -0.24 -9.33 -32.90
C ARG A 805 -1.08 -8.92 -31.69
N SER A 806 -1.92 -7.90 -31.87
CA SER A 806 -2.91 -7.54 -30.85
C SER A 806 -3.83 -8.72 -30.54
N ASN A 807 -4.14 -8.94 -29.24
CA ASN A 807 -4.98 -10.03 -28.76
C ASN A 807 -4.46 -11.42 -29.18
N SER A 808 -3.16 -11.66 -29.08
CA SER A 808 -2.59 -12.99 -29.30
C SER A 808 -2.70 -13.83 -28.04
N LEU A 809 -3.07 -15.10 -28.21
CA LEU A 809 -3.31 -16.03 -27.11
C LEU A 809 -1.97 -16.67 -26.67
N PRO A 810 -1.59 -16.55 -25.39
CA PRO A 810 -0.43 -17.28 -24.88
C PRO A 810 -0.69 -18.79 -24.89
N GLN A 811 0.24 -19.54 -25.46
CA GLN A 811 0.20 -21.00 -25.52
C GLN A 811 1.37 -21.57 -24.73
N LEU A 812 1.10 -22.50 -23.81
CA LEU A 812 2.16 -23.23 -23.12
C LEU A 812 2.88 -24.11 -24.14
N GLU A 813 4.15 -23.85 -24.35
CA GLU A 813 4.96 -24.57 -25.34
C GLU A 813 5.91 -25.58 -24.66
N ARG A 814 6.56 -25.19 -23.54
CA ARG A 814 7.45 -26.07 -22.77
C ARG A 814 7.33 -25.85 -21.27
N VAL A 815 7.76 -26.87 -20.53
CA VAL A 815 8.03 -26.85 -19.11
C VAL A 815 9.50 -27.19 -18.91
N ILE A 816 10.20 -26.30 -18.22
CA ILE A 816 11.59 -26.46 -17.83
C ILE A 816 11.64 -26.96 -16.40
N VAL A 817 12.51 -27.94 -16.15
CA VAL A 817 12.84 -28.44 -14.82
C VAL A 817 14.35 -28.32 -14.63
N GLU A 818 14.78 -27.56 -13.64
CA GLU A 818 16.16 -27.54 -13.17
C GLU A 818 16.29 -28.39 -11.90
N TYR A 819 17.31 -29.26 -11.91
CA TYR A 819 17.68 -30.10 -10.79
C TYR A 819 19.18 -30.27 -10.74
N ASN A 820 19.79 -29.91 -9.61
CA ASN A 820 21.20 -30.14 -9.33
C ASN A 820 22.12 -29.72 -10.50
N LYS A 821 21.92 -28.50 -11.02
CA LYS A 821 22.67 -27.87 -12.11
C LYS A 821 22.45 -28.49 -13.49
N HIS A 822 21.46 -29.35 -13.63
CA HIS A 822 21.05 -29.94 -14.90
C HIS A 822 19.65 -29.45 -15.24
N VAL A 823 19.42 -29.17 -16.52
CA VAL A 823 18.16 -28.64 -17.01
C VAL A 823 17.54 -29.65 -17.95
N TYR A 824 16.22 -29.79 -17.84
CA TYR A 824 15.39 -30.68 -18.62
C TYR A 824 14.23 -29.85 -19.17
N ILE A 825 13.95 -29.97 -20.46
CA ILE A 825 12.89 -29.21 -21.14
C ILE A 825 12.00 -30.17 -21.92
N ASN A 826 10.70 -30.12 -21.68
CA ASN A 826 9.75 -30.98 -22.39
C ASN A 826 8.36 -30.31 -22.47
N HIS A 827 7.38 -30.91 -23.14
CA HIS A 827 6.03 -30.37 -23.30
C HIS A 827 5.17 -30.46 -22.04
N SER A 828 5.59 -31.23 -21.03
CA SER A 828 4.88 -31.34 -19.75
C SER A 828 5.86 -31.58 -18.60
N LEU A 829 5.46 -31.22 -17.38
CA LEU A 829 6.24 -31.50 -16.17
C LEU A 829 6.51 -33.00 -16.01
N GLY A 830 5.49 -33.85 -16.25
CA GLY A 830 5.64 -35.30 -16.13
C GLY A 830 6.71 -35.85 -17.08
N ALA A 831 6.76 -35.37 -18.32
CA ALA A 831 7.77 -35.77 -19.29
C ALA A 831 9.17 -35.26 -18.90
N ALA A 832 9.29 -33.99 -18.47
CA ALA A 832 10.56 -33.42 -18.02
C ALA A 832 11.12 -34.15 -16.78
N VAL A 833 10.26 -34.55 -15.83
CA VAL A 833 10.66 -35.35 -14.67
C VAL A 833 11.06 -36.77 -15.08
N GLN A 834 10.44 -37.36 -16.10
CA GLN A 834 10.88 -38.66 -16.62
C GLN A 834 12.26 -38.58 -17.28
N ASP A 835 12.55 -37.51 -18.03
CA ASP A 835 13.87 -37.27 -18.62
C ASP A 835 14.93 -37.07 -17.53
N LEU A 836 14.57 -36.36 -16.46
CA LEU A 836 15.39 -36.24 -15.25
C LEU A 836 15.73 -37.61 -14.66
N LEU A 837 14.75 -38.48 -14.46
CA LEU A 837 14.96 -39.81 -13.87
C LEU A 837 15.81 -40.74 -14.76
N LYS A 838 15.78 -40.54 -16.09
CA LYS A 838 16.61 -41.28 -17.04
C LYS A 838 18.03 -40.72 -17.16
N GLY A 839 18.29 -39.53 -16.60
CA GLY A 839 19.56 -38.82 -16.80
C GLY A 839 19.70 -38.19 -18.19
N ASN A 840 18.60 -38.05 -18.94
CA ASN A 840 18.58 -37.50 -20.29
C ASN A 840 18.62 -35.96 -20.24
N SER A 841 19.72 -35.38 -19.76
CA SER A 841 19.89 -33.92 -19.75
C SER A 841 20.06 -33.39 -21.17
N THR A 842 19.68 -32.12 -21.39
CA THR A 842 19.88 -31.39 -22.66
C THR A 842 21.31 -31.45 -23.20
N LYS A 843 22.31 -31.58 -22.30
CA LYS A 843 23.74 -31.75 -22.67
C LYS A 843 24.04 -33.05 -23.41
N SER A 844 23.16 -34.06 -23.38
CA SER A 844 23.33 -35.34 -24.08
C SER A 844 22.61 -35.42 -25.43
N GLN A 845 21.84 -34.42 -25.84
CA GLN A 845 21.24 -34.37 -27.18
C GLN A 845 22.01 -33.41 -28.10
N SER A 846 23.22 -33.81 -28.44
CA SER A 846 23.88 -33.39 -29.68
C SER A 846 24.22 -34.66 -30.46
N GLY A 847 23.44 -34.93 -31.50
CA GLY A 847 23.73 -35.95 -32.51
C GLY A 847 22.87 -37.21 -32.42
N GLY A 848 22.06 -37.45 -33.46
CA GLY A 848 21.61 -38.79 -33.81
C GLY A 848 20.10 -38.98 -33.98
N SER A 849 19.59 -38.55 -35.14
CA SER A 849 18.46 -39.24 -35.75
C SER A 849 18.86 -40.70 -36.05
N SER A 850 18.11 -41.66 -35.50
CA SER A 850 17.93 -43.02 -36.05
C SER A 850 16.65 -43.58 -35.40
N GLY A 851 15.63 -44.07 -36.11
CA GLY A 851 15.65 -44.61 -37.46
C GLY A 851 16.34 -45.97 -37.45
N GLY A 852 15.75 -46.94 -36.74
CA GLY A 852 16.25 -48.30 -36.70
C GLY A 852 15.96 -49.04 -38.00
N THR A 853 17.03 -49.37 -38.74
CA THR A 853 17.07 -50.55 -39.61
C THR A 853 18.40 -51.25 -39.41
N SER A 854 18.31 -52.58 -39.29
CA SER A 854 19.37 -53.56 -39.08
C SER A 854 20.48 -53.56 -40.13
N GLY A 855 21.71 -53.89 -39.71
CA GLY A 855 22.74 -54.41 -40.65
C GLY A 855 24.20 -54.34 -40.16
N GLN A 856 24.66 -55.46 -39.60
CA GLN A 856 26.03 -56.04 -39.57
C GLN A 856 27.28 -55.29 -40.11
N GLN A 857 28.31 -55.25 -39.23
CA GLN A 857 29.63 -55.95 -39.32
C GLN A 857 30.81 -55.36 -40.15
N GLY A 858 31.98 -55.24 -39.48
CA GLY A 858 33.35 -55.12 -40.03
C GLY A 858 34.07 -53.81 -39.66
N ALA A 859 34.95 -53.74 -38.64
CA ALA A 859 36.34 -54.22 -38.49
C ALA A 859 37.44 -53.29 -39.08
N GLY A 860 38.35 -52.83 -38.19
CA GLY A 860 39.67 -52.23 -38.48
C GLY A 860 39.66 -50.73 -38.79
N GLY A 861 40.57 -49.87 -38.35
CA GLY A 861 41.88 -50.00 -37.70
C GLY A 861 42.57 -48.62 -37.77
N SER A 862 43.31 -48.29 -36.71
CA SER A 862 44.04 -47.03 -36.46
C SER A 862 45.11 -46.67 -37.49
N SER A 863 45.34 -45.37 -37.74
CA SER A 863 46.63 -44.68 -37.47
C SER A 863 46.72 -43.30 -38.14
N ALA A 864 47.41 -42.40 -37.45
CA ALA A 864 47.62 -40.98 -37.70
C ALA A 864 48.86 -40.63 -38.55
N GLY A 865 48.87 -39.37 -39.01
CA GLY A 865 50.06 -38.55 -39.33
C GLY A 865 50.29 -38.29 -40.82
N THR A 866 50.82 -37.17 -41.33
CA THR A 866 51.29 -35.84 -40.86
C THR A 866 51.76 -35.06 -42.12
N GLY A 867 51.63 -33.73 -42.19
CA GLY A 867 52.42 -32.80 -43.06
C GLY A 867 51.99 -32.64 -44.54
N SER A 868 51.45 -31.49 -44.97
CA SER A 868 52.15 -30.29 -45.51
C SER A 868 52.94 -30.58 -46.80
N THR A 869 52.74 -30.00 -47.99
CA THR A 869 52.70 -28.58 -48.40
C THR A 869 52.30 -28.42 -49.90
N GLY A 870 51.62 -27.31 -50.24
CA GLY A 870 51.74 -26.55 -51.51
C GLY A 870 50.90 -27.01 -52.72
N ALA A 871 50.46 -26.18 -53.67
CA ALA A 871 50.34 -24.73 -53.86
C ALA A 871 49.64 -24.52 -55.24
N GLY A 872 48.89 -23.43 -55.42
CA GLY A 872 48.40 -22.95 -56.73
C GLY A 872 46.94 -22.46 -56.69
N SER A 873 46.68 -21.14 -56.54
CA SER A 873 46.48 -20.17 -57.65
C SER A 873 45.09 -20.36 -58.32
N THR A 874 44.14 -19.42 -58.42
CA THR A 874 44.11 -17.94 -58.40
C THR A 874 42.62 -17.50 -58.36
N GLY A 875 42.27 -16.37 -57.75
CA GLY A 875 40.92 -15.79 -57.86
C GLY A 875 40.54 -14.79 -56.77
N THR A 876 40.95 -13.54 -56.96
CA THR A 876 40.89 -12.38 -56.06
C THR A 876 39.48 -11.84 -55.82
N GLY A 877 39.15 -11.48 -54.56
CA GLY A 877 37.99 -10.67 -54.17
C GLY A 877 37.74 -10.60 -52.65
N ALA A 878 38.57 -9.83 -51.91
CA ALA A 878 38.35 -9.46 -50.49
C ALA A 878 37.12 -8.51 -50.35
N VAL A 879 36.36 -8.46 -49.24
CA VAL A 879 36.72 -7.90 -47.90
C VAL A 879 35.80 -8.48 -46.78
N PRO A 880 36.36 -8.93 -45.64
CA PRO A 880 35.79 -8.59 -44.32
C PRO A 880 36.89 -8.29 -43.27
N GLY A 881 37.03 -7.03 -42.84
CA GLY A 881 38.05 -6.64 -41.83
C GLY A 881 37.68 -5.49 -40.88
N THR A 882 36.69 -4.66 -41.17
CA THR A 882 36.53 -3.37 -40.48
C THR A 882 35.65 -3.41 -39.21
N ILE A 883 34.62 -4.27 -39.15
CA ILE A 883 33.66 -4.27 -38.03
C ILE A 883 34.23 -4.95 -36.77
N SER A 884 34.95 -6.07 -36.94
CA SER A 884 35.56 -6.80 -35.82
C SER A 884 36.66 -5.99 -35.12
N GLU A 885 37.44 -5.23 -35.89
CA GLU A 885 38.46 -4.32 -35.33
C GLU A 885 37.83 -3.13 -34.59
N ASN A 886 36.75 -2.56 -35.12
CA ASN A 886 36.02 -1.48 -34.46
C ASN A 886 35.34 -1.95 -33.16
N ALA A 887 34.83 -3.18 -33.12
CA ALA A 887 34.29 -3.77 -31.89
C ALA A 887 35.36 -3.93 -30.78
N LYS A 888 36.58 -4.34 -31.14
CA LYS A 888 37.71 -4.42 -30.19
C LYS A 888 38.09 -3.03 -29.66
N LYS A 889 38.17 -2.01 -30.53
CA LYS A 889 38.46 -0.62 -30.13
C LYS A 889 37.36 -0.03 -29.25
N ALA A 890 36.09 -0.34 -29.52
CA ALA A 890 34.96 0.09 -28.69
C ALA A 890 35.05 -0.47 -27.27
N ASN A 891 35.40 -1.75 -27.12
CA ASN A 891 35.59 -2.36 -25.80
C ASN A 891 36.78 -1.74 -25.04
N GLN A 892 37.87 -1.39 -25.75
CA GLN A 892 39.02 -0.70 -25.14
C GLN A 892 38.66 0.69 -24.63
N LEU A 893 37.94 1.50 -25.42
CA LEU A 893 37.46 2.83 -25.01
C LEU A 893 36.50 2.75 -23.81
N PHE A 894 35.65 1.73 -23.77
CA PHE A 894 34.76 1.51 -22.63
C PHE A 894 35.51 1.12 -21.34
N GLN A 895 36.55 0.30 -21.44
CA GLN A 895 37.41 -0.03 -20.30
C GLN A 895 38.20 1.19 -19.79
N GLN A 896 38.70 2.02 -20.71
CA GLN A 896 39.41 3.24 -20.36
C GLN A 896 38.49 4.26 -19.66
N TYR A 897 37.28 4.46 -20.19
CA TYR A 897 36.23 5.26 -19.55
C TYR A 897 35.96 4.82 -18.10
N ARG A 898 35.85 3.51 -17.85
CA ARG A 898 35.63 2.98 -16.49
C ARG A 898 36.81 3.27 -15.56
N LYS A 899 38.04 3.19 -16.06
CA LYS A 899 39.27 3.49 -15.31
C LYS A 899 39.39 4.98 -14.99
N ASP A 900 39.06 5.85 -15.94
CA ASP A 900 39.15 7.31 -15.77
C ASP A 900 38.02 7.85 -14.89
N THR A 901 36.84 7.21 -14.93
CA THR A 901 35.74 7.48 -13.97
C THR A 901 36.11 7.03 -12.56
N ALA A 902 36.71 5.84 -12.40
CA ALA A 902 37.12 5.33 -11.09
C ALA A 902 38.26 6.15 -10.44
N SER A 903 39.08 6.83 -11.24
CA SER A 903 40.15 7.72 -10.77
C SER A 903 39.70 9.18 -10.59
N GLY A 904 38.42 9.50 -10.83
CA GLY A 904 37.85 10.84 -10.66
C GLY A 904 38.25 11.84 -11.76
N ASN A 905 38.83 11.38 -12.88
CA ASN A 905 39.22 12.22 -14.01
C ASN A 905 38.07 12.33 -15.04
N TYR A 906 37.04 13.10 -14.68
CA TYR A 906 35.82 13.21 -15.49
C TYR A 906 36.02 13.87 -16.86
N GLN A 907 37.07 14.68 -17.03
CA GLN A 907 37.38 15.28 -18.32
C GLN A 907 37.95 14.26 -19.31
N ALA A 908 38.79 13.33 -18.84
CA ALA A 908 39.29 12.21 -19.65
C ALA A 908 38.16 11.22 -19.97
N ALA A 909 37.35 10.87 -18.96
CA ALA A 909 36.18 9.99 -19.15
C ALA A 909 35.18 10.57 -20.17
N GLY A 910 34.94 11.89 -20.16
CA GLY A 910 34.09 12.54 -21.17
C GLY A 910 34.64 12.43 -22.59
N LYS A 911 35.97 12.46 -22.77
CA LYS A 911 36.62 12.25 -24.08
C LYS A 911 36.47 10.81 -24.56
N ASP A 912 36.74 9.84 -23.70
CA ASP A 912 36.61 8.40 -24.03
C ASP A 912 35.18 8.06 -24.45
N LEU A 913 34.19 8.60 -23.74
CA LEU A 913 32.78 8.39 -24.05
C LEU A 913 32.38 8.99 -25.40
N THR A 914 32.92 10.18 -25.72
CA THR A 914 32.69 10.84 -27.01
C THR A 914 33.30 10.03 -28.16
N GLN A 915 34.53 9.53 -27.98
CA GLN A 915 35.21 8.68 -28.97
C GLN A 915 34.49 7.34 -29.18
N LEU A 916 33.99 6.75 -28.09
CA LEU A 916 33.18 5.53 -28.15
C LEU A 916 31.89 5.76 -28.94
N GLY A 917 31.18 6.86 -28.69
CA GLY A 917 29.96 7.21 -29.44
C GLY A 917 30.20 7.41 -30.93
N GLN A 918 31.30 8.06 -31.31
CA GLN A 918 31.70 8.22 -32.71
C GLN A 918 32.00 6.89 -33.38
N LEU A 919 32.74 6.00 -32.72
CA LEU A 919 33.10 4.68 -33.24
C LEU A 919 31.87 3.79 -33.44
N LEU A 920 30.93 3.81 -32.49
CA LEU A 920 29.67 3.07 -32.60
C LEU A 920 28.80 3.60 -33.75
N SER A 921 28.78 4.92 -33.96
CA SER A 921 28.08 5.54 -35.09
C SER A 921 28.69 5.13 -36.43
N GLN A 922 30.03 5.03 -36.51
CA GLN A 922 30.73 4.53 -37.70
C GLN A 922 30.39 3.06 -37.99
N MET A 923 30.35 2.22 -36.96
CA MET A 923 29.96 0.81 -37.09
C MET A 923 28.52 0.68 -37.60
N GLN A 924 27.60 1.48 -37.06
CA GLN A 924 26.19 1.46 -37.47
C GLN A 924 26.02 1.89 -38.95
N ASN A 925 26.76 2.91 -39.39
CA ASN A 925 26.73 3.36 -40.78
C ASN A 925 27.35 2.33 -41.75
N GLN A 926 28.35 1.57 -41.31
CA GLN A 926 28.93 0.46 -42.08
C GLN A 926 27.96 -0.73 -42.21
N THR A 927 27.17 -1.02 -41.17
CA THR A 927 26.13 -2.07 -41.25
C THR A 927 24.99 -1.68 -42.17
N ASN A 928 24.56 -0.40 -42.14
CA ASN A 928 23.48 0.10 -43.01
C ASN A 928 23.86 0.13 -44.50
N SER A 929 25.13 0.34 -44.83
CA SER A 929 25.62 0.33 -46.21
C SER A 929 25.80 -1.08 -46.80
N GLN A 930 25.95 -2.12 -45.98
CA GLN A 930 25.93 -3.51 -46.44
C GLN A 930 24.51 -4.05 -46.70
N GLY A 931 23.49 -3.52 -46.02
CA GLY A 931 22.08 -3.91 -46.23
C GLY A 931 21.46 -3.39 -47.54
N ALA A 932 22.01 -2.32 -48.13
CA ALA A 932 21.49 -1.73 -49.37
C ALA A 932 22.03 -2.39 -50.66
N ALA A 933 23.06 -3.24 -50.58
CA ALA A 933 23.69 -3.86 -51.75
C ALA A 933 23.08 -5.22 -52.17
N THR A 934 22.08 -5.73 -51.45
CA THR A 934 21.48 -7.06 -51.69
C THR A 934 20.00 -7.05 -52.10
N GLY A 935 19.42 -5.90 -52.45
CA GLY A 935 18.03 -5.82 -52.92
C GLY A 935 17.80 -4.78 -54.02
N GLY A 936 17.52 -5.24 -55.25
CA GLY A 936 16.87 -4.40 -56.25
C GLY A 936 17.19 -4.71 -57.71
N GLY A 937 16.48 -5.66 -58.32
CA GLY A 937 16.36 -5.81 -59.77
C GLY A 937 14.94 -5.45 -60.24
N SER A 938 14.84 -4.55 -61.23
CA SER A 938 13.65 -4.17 -62.04
C SER A 938 12.48 -3.47 -61.30
N ALA A 939 11.79 -2.45 -61.82
CA ALA A 939 11.56 -2.03 -63.21
C ALA A 939 11.28 -0.50 -63.33
N LYS A 940 11.52 0.02 -64.54
CA LYS A 940 11.19 1.37 -65.03
C LYS A 940 9.66 1.60 -65.10
N THR A 941 9.24 2.83 -64.77
CA THR A 941 8.37 3.69 -65.61
C THR A 941 8.45 5.13 -65.10
N GLY A 942 8.65 6.08 -66.02
CA GLY A 942 8.60 7.52 -65.73
C GLY A 942 7.25 8.11 -66.13
N ASN A 943 6.87 9.23 -65.50
CA ASN A 943 6.38 10.40 -66.22
C ASN A 943 6.44 11.66 -65.33
N SER A 944 6.32 12.79 -66.02
CA SER A 944 6.70 14.16 -65.74
C SER A 944 5.64 15.05 -65.03
N THR A 945 6.03 16.32 -64.82
CA THR A 945 5.24 17.54 -64.48
C THR A 945 4.79 17.66 -63.02
N GLY A 946 4.82 18.81 -62.32
CA GLY A 946 5.16 20.22 -62.59
C GLY A 946 4.80 20.98 -61.27
N GLY A 947 5.63 21.88 -60.74
CA GLY A 947 5.35 23.32 -60.80
C GLY A 947 5.32 24.00 -59.41
N SER A 948 6.19 25.02 -59.27
CA SER A 948 5.99 26.34 -58.60
C SER A 948 5.48 26.39 -57.14
N SER A 949 6.07 27.04 -56.13
CA SER A 949 6.80 28.32 -55.92
C SER A 949 6.08 29.14 -54.83
N ASN A 950 6.83 30.02 -54.17
CA ASN A 950 6.46 31.11 -53.24
C ASN A 950 6.45 30.77 -51.74
N THR A 951 7.24 31.34 -50.81
CA THR A 951 7.93 32.64 -50.56
C THR A 951 7.38 33.33 -49.30
N THR A 952 8.26 33.42 -48.29
CA THR A 952 8.56 34.55 -47.36
C THR A 952 7.52 35.32 -46.56
N GLY A 953 7.90 35.53 -45.28
CA GLY A 953 7.67 36.74 -44.46
C GLY A 953 6.76 36.49 -43.25
N GLY A 954 7.09 36.78 -41.98
CA GLY A 954 8.16 37.54 -41.36
C GLY A 954 7.58 38.52 -40.32
N HIS A 955 8.16 38.57 -39.11
CA HIS A 955 7.93 39.52 -37.98
C HIS A 955 6.68 39.29 -37.11
N SER A 956 6.64 39.51 -35.79
CA SER A 956 7.58 39.94 -34.72
C SER A 956 6.73 40.00 -33.42
N GLY A 957 7.26 39.72 -32.22
CA GLY A 957 6.63 40.21 -30.98
C GLY A 957 6.76 39.39 -29.69
N ASN A 958 7.99 39.24 -29.19
CA ASN A 958 8.42 39.44 -27.78
C ASN A 958 7.43 39.21 -26.59
N SER A 959 7.75 38.26 -25.68
CA SER A 959 7.91 38.53 -24.23
C SER A 959 8.51 37.34 -23.45
N THR A 960 9.72 37.56 -22.91
CA THR A 960 10.28 37.17 -21.59
C THR A 960 9.24 36.76 -20.51
N THR A 961 9.43 35.89 -19.50
CA THR A 961 10.59 35.34 -18.76
C THR A 961 10.07 34.41 -17.63
N ASN A 962 10.92 33.47 -17.17
CA ASN A 962 11.00 32.86 -15.81
C ASN A 962 9.82 32.01 -15.28
N SER A 963 10.00 30.99 -14.45
CA SER A 963 11.15 30.23 -13.94
C SER A 963 10.60 29.06 -13.10
N SER A 964 11.29 27.93 -13.10
CA SER A 964 11.45 26.97 -12.00
C SER A 964 10.20 26.50 -11.23
N GLY A 965 9.73 25.30 -11.58
CA GLY A 965 8.80 24.49 -10.80
C GLY A 965 9.48 23.71 -9.68
N LYS A 966 8.70 23.51 -8.61
CA LYS A 966 8.88 22.51 -7.55
C LYS A 966 8.63 21.10 -8.06
#